data_AF-A0A195E6U8-F1
#
_entry.id   AF-A0A195E6U8-F1
#
_cell.length_a   1.000
_cell.length_b   1.000
_cell.length_c   1.000
_cell.angle_alpha   90.00
_cell.angle_beta   90.00
_cell.angle_gamma   90.00
#
_symmetry.space_group_name_H-M   'P 1'
#
loop_
_entity.id
_entity.type
_entity.pdbx_description
1 polymer ?
#
loop_
_entity_poly.entity_id
_entity_poly.type
_entity_poly.pdbx_seq_one_letter_code
_entity_poly.pdbx_strand_id
1 'polypeptide(L)'
;MSLKFQRYIMCKMWPKWQLFHATDFQSLMYPCFTFCRILGIFPYRINASTFETTKPLYFLTTFITCVFCIYELIMLYKIDITGTINFGTIPLTLERNCFFILGGFIGIVTYILNGPRMRLLQNIMEISLKLSPDSYRKLSKFIHAKDIFGFSFLFGRAIFFYYIIDYGIPDKILVLYVTFIVFQMDMLHINCVCVLKACFKEVNDNLKNLRKLVMSDESHLLRRVYHEQRNPFLLKKLKALKKEHLVISDTVQMLNTTFSLQLLATIVMTFAELTFSLYFYIIHWTINHAFYNALLTTSLTYQCSKIVLMGWTCDAGKDEAIRIGTNVHEILNNIIDEQIKDELQLFSLQVLNRENTFSTKGLILDATLLVAIVGNITTYLLILIQFLITDQVCNKKVTNSITYIKCKVWPKWQLFHATDFQSLMYPCFTFCRILGIFPYRINASTFETTKQSYFLTTFITSVFCIYELITLYRIDIIGTINYSSIPVYLERNCFFILGGFIGIVTYILNGPRMHLLQNIMEISLRLSPDSYRKLSRLIHAKDIFGSFLVVGRTTIYYCTVNFGIVDRILVLYITFIVFQMDMLYINCVCVLKACFKEVNNKLKNLRKLVVSDEPHLFRRIYHEQRNPFLLTKLKALKKEHLMISDTVQMLNTTFRWACDTGKDEATRIGINVHEILNDTIDEQIKNELQLFSLQVLNRENTFSAKGLILDATLLVAIVGNITTYLLILIQFLITDQVCNKKVTNSVT
;
A
#
# COMPACT_ATOMS: atom_id res chain seq x y z
N MET A 1 -45.66 -28.50 22.13
CA MET A 1 -44.55 -28.97 21.25
C MET A 1 -43.53 -27.84 21.16
N SER A 2 -42.35 -28.00 21.77
CA SER A 2 -41.42 -26.91 22.08
C SER A 2 -40.57 -26.48 20.86
N LEU A 3 -40.43 -25.16 20.66
CA LEU A 3 -39.54 -24.50 19.67
C LEU A 3 -38.09 -25.02 19.68
N LYS A 4 -37.63 -25.65 20.77
CA LYS A 4 -36.32 -26.31 20.84
C LYS A 4 -36.24 -27.57 19.96
N PHE A 5 -37.35 -28.27 19.75
CA PHE A 5 -37.39 -29.49 18.94
C PHE A 5 -37.36 -29.20 17.44
N GLN A 6 -37.98 -28.09 17.00
CA GLN A 6 -37.92 -27.63 15.60
C GLN A 6 -36.50 -27.16 15.22
N ARG A 7 -35.76 -26.57 16.18
CA ARG A 7 -34.36 -26.19 16.00
C ARG A 7 -33.41 -27.39 15.92
N TYR A 8 -33.74 -28.49 16.58
CA TYR A 8 -32.93 -29.72 16.57
C TYR A 8 -33.14 -30.54 15.27
N ILE A 9 -34.34 -30.54 14.71
CA ILE A 9 -34.65 -31.26 13.46
C ILE A 9 -34.07 -30.55 12.23
N MET A 10 -33.94 -29.22 12.22
CA MET A 10 -33.24 -28.50 11.14
C MET A 10 -31.71 -28.67 11.14
N CYS A 11 -31.11 -29.19 12.22
CA CYS A 11 -29.65 -29.38 12.32
C CYS A 11 -29.13 -30.65 11.62
N LYS A 12 -29.97 -31.46 10.96
CA LYS A 12 -29.54 -32.76 10.42
C LYS A 12 -29.92 -33.05 8.96
N MET A 13 -30.03 -32.03 8.13
CA MET A 13 -29.97 -32.18 6.68
C MET A 13 -29.17 -31.02 6.10
N TRP A 14 -27.88 -31.23 5.83
CA TRP A 14 -27.13 -30.33 4.95
C TRP A 14 -27.86 -30.32 3.60
N PRO A 15 -28.39 -29.17 3.13
CA PRO A 15 -28.89 -29.10 1.77
C PRO A 15 -27.69 -29.40 0.87
N LYS A 16 -27.80 -30.47 0.07
CA LYS A 16 -26.80 -30.79 -0.95
C LYS A 16 -26.52 -29.51 -1.73
N TRP A 17 -25.27 -29.07 -1.76
CA TRP A 17 -24.88 -27.91 -2.56
C TRP A 17 -25.39 -28.10 -3.99
N GLN A 18 -26.15 -27.14 -4.50
CA GLN A 18 -26.71 -27.15 -5.84
C GLN A 18 -26.18 -25.95 -6.63
N LEU A 19 -25.63 -26.24 -7.80
CA LEU A 19 -25.10 -25.24 -8.70
C LEU A 19 -26.20 -24.24 -9.10
N PHE A 20 -25.90 -22.93 -9.05
CA PHE A 20 -26.80 -21.80 -9.35
C PHE A 20 -28.02 -21.63 -8.44
N HIS A 21 -28.09 -22.38 -7.34
CA HIS A 21 -29.22 -22.35 -6.41
C HIS A 21 -28.75 -22.15 -4.96
N ALA A 22 -27.89 -21.15 -4.74
CA ALA A 22 -27.46 -20.81 -3.39
C ALA A 22 -28.64 -20.24 -2.57
N THR A 23 -28.73 -20.65 -1.31
CA THR A 23 -29.74 -20.19 -0.34
C THR A 23 -29.14 -19.41 0.81
N ASP A 24 -27.81 -19.46 0.97
CA ASP A 24 -27.05 -18.81 2.02
C ASP A 24 -25.65 -18.41 1.53
N PHE A 25 -24.94 -17.62 2.33
CA PHE A 25 -23.58 -17.16 2.00
C PHE A 25 -22.60 -18.32 1.79
N GLN A 26 -22.74 -19.41 2.56
CA GLN A 26 -21.83 -20.55 2.46
C GLN A 26 -22.00 -21.30 1.14
N SER A 27 -23.22 -21.58 0.71
CA SER A 27 -23.52 -22.21 -0.57
C SER A 27 -23.13 -21.33 -1.76
N LEU A 28 -23.23 -20.01 -1.61
CA LEU A 28 -22.80 -19.02 -2.60
C LEU A 28 -21.27 -19.02 -2.79
N MET A 29 -20.52 -19.06 -1.70
CA MET A 29 -19.05 -19.01 -1.71
C MET A 29 -18.38 -20.38 -1.87
N TYR A 30 -19.18 -21.46 -1.90
CA TYR A 30 -18.68 -22.83 -1.86
C TYR A 30 -17.67 -23.19 -2.96
N PRO A 31 -17.86 -22.81 -4.25
CA PRO A 31 -16.86 -23.09 -5.28
C PRO A 31 -15.52 -22.44 -4.94
N CYS A 32 -15.54 -21.14 -4.66
CA CYS A 32 -14.36 -20.37 -4.29
C CYS A 32 -13.67 -20.96 -3.03
N PHE A 33 -14.41 -21.24 -1.96
CA PHE A 33 -13.81 -21.82 -0.75
C PHE A 33 -13.21 -23.21 -0.97
N THR A 34 -13.80 -24.02 -1.84
CA THR A 34 -13.26 -25.34 -2.18
C THR A 34 -11.91 -25.21 -2.90
N PHE A 35 -11.81 -24.32 -3.89
CA PHE A 35 -10.53 -24.08 -4.57
C PHE A 35 -9.47 -23.45 -3.65
N CYS A 36 -9.83 -22.50 -2.78
CA CYS A 36 -8.87 -21.96 -1.82
C CYS A 36 -8.33 -23.04 -0.86
N ARG A 37 -9.16 -24.04 -0.50
CA ARG A 37 -8.74 -25.17 0.33
C ARG A 37 -7.80 -26.11 -0.42
N ILE A 38 -8.09 -26.42 -1.68
CA ILE A 38 -7.23 -27.25 -2.54
C ILE A 38 -5.85 -26.60 -2.71
N LEU A 39 -5.80 -25.29 -2.93
CA LEU A 39 -4.56 -24.53 -3.06
C LEU A 39 -3.82 -24.32 -1.72
N GLY A 40 -4.42 -24.72 -0.59
CA GLY A 40 -3.80 -24.56 0.72
C GLY A 40 -3.73 -23.12 1.21
N ILE A 41 -4.58 -22.22 0.69
CA ILE A 41 -4.56 -20.78 1.04
C ILE A 41 -5.62 -20.44 2.10
N PHE A 42 -6.52 -21.38 2.42
CA PHE A 42 -7.66 -21.17 3.31
C PHE A 42 -7.55 -22.03 4.57
N PRO A 43 -6.96 -21.53 5.67
CA PRO A 43 -6.75 -22.32 6.88
C PRO A 43 -7.99 -22.44 7.77
N TYR A 44 -9.19 -22.08 7.27
CA TYR A 44 -10.41 -22.02 8.08
C TYR A 44 -11.41 -23.12 7.75
N ARG A 45 -12.05 -23.63 8.80
CA ARG A 45 -13.22 -24.50 8.72
C ARG A 45 -14.47 -23.68 8.99
N ILE A 46 -15.55 -23.98 8.27
CA ILE A 46 -16.87 -23.38 8.53
C ILE A 46 -17.63 -24.39 9.37
N ASN A 47 -17.93 -24.02 10.61
CA ASN A 47 -18.77 -24.80 11.51
C ASN A 47 -20.06 -24.02 11.73
N ALA A 48 -21.17 -24.49 11.13
CA ALA A 48 -22.46 -23.80 11.11
C ALA A 48 -22.39 -22.37 10.55
N SER A 49 -22.18 -21.36 11.40
CA SER A 49 -22.15 -19.92 11.07
C SER A 49 -20.90 -19.21 11.60
N THR A 50 -19.84 -19.96 11.94
CA THR A 50 -18.57 -19.40 12.42
C THR A 50 -17.39 -19.95 11.63
N PHE A 51 -16.44 -19.07 11.31
CA PHE A 51 -15.13 -19.45 10.79
C PHE A 51 -14.21 -19.81 11.96
N GLU A 52 -13.73 -21.05 11.99
CA GLU A 52 -12.82 -21.57 13.01
C GLU A 52 -11.46 -21.92 12.40
N THR A 53 -10.40 -21.46 13.03
CA THR A 53 -9.03 -21.88 12.69
C THR A 53 -8.73 -23.23 13.31
N THR A 54 -8.28 -24.20 12.50
CA THR A 54 -7.77 -25.47 13.04
C THR A 54 -6.24 -25.50 12.93
N LYS A 55 -5.57 -25.94 14.00
CA LYS A 55 -4.11 -26.12 14.04
C LYS A 55 -3.54 -26.90 12.84
N PRO A 56 -4.14 -28.02 12.38
CA PRO A 56 -3.59 -28.76 11.23
C PRO A 56 -3.70 -28.02 9.90
N LEU A 57 -4.82 -27.31 9.63
CA LEU A 57 -4.96 -26.54 8.38
C LEU A 57 -4.00 -25.35 8.33
N TYR A 58 -3.74 -24.73 9.48
CA TYR A 58 -2.76 -23.64 9.58
C TYR A 58 -1.35 -24.16 9.32
N PHE A 59 -0.97 -25.30 9.91
CA PHE A 59 0.31 -25.96 9.65
C PHE A 59 0.49 -26.29 8.16
N LEU A 60 -0.54 -26.87 7.52
CA LEU A 60 -0.52 -27.18 6.09
C LEU A 60 -0.33 -25.92 5.23
N THR A 61 -1.07 -24.85 5.54
CA THR A 61 -0.97 -23.56 4.84
C THR A 61 0.43 -22.94 5.00
N THR A 62 1.00 -22.98 6.21
CA THR A 62 2.38 -22.53 6.47
C THR A 62 3.39 -23.37 5.70
N PHE A 63 3.25 -24.69 5.70
CA PHE A 63 4.16 -25.58 4.98
C PHE A 63 4.14 -25.31 3.47
N ILE A 64 2.97 -25.24 2.86
CA ILE A 64 2.81 -24.94 1.42
C ILE A 64 3.40 -23.57 1.09
N THR A 65 3.16 -22.56 1.93
CA THR A 65 3.71 -21.21 1.73
C THR A 65 5.23 -21.20 1.82
N CYS A 66 5.83 -21.92 2.79
CA CYS A 66 7.28 -22.02 2.91
C CYS A 66 7.92 -22.72 1.69
N VAL A 67 7.35 -23.84 1.23
CA VAL A 67 7.81 -24.54 0.03
C VAL A 67 7.72 -23.64 -1.19
N PHE A 68 6.60 -22.92 -1.34
CA PHE A 68 6.39 -21.95 -2.40
C PHE A 68 7.46 -20.85 -2.41
N CYS A 69 7.70 -20.18 -1.28
CA CYS A 69 8.68 -19.10 -1.18
C CYS A 69 10.12 -19.60 -1.47
N ILE A 70 10.48 -20.78 -0.99
CA ILE A 70 11.80 -21.37 -1.29
C ILE A 70 11.94 -21.63 -2.79
N TYR A 71 10.90 -22.21 -3.41
CA TYR A 71 10.94 -22.54 -4.84
C TYR A 71 10.97 -21.29 -5.72
N GLU A 72 10.22 -20.25 -5.35
CA GLU A 72 10.23 -18.95 -6.03
C GLU A 72 11.62 -18.29 -5.97
N LEU A 73 12.27 -18.29 -4.80
CA LEU A 73 13.64 -17.78 -4.66
C LEU A 73 14.64 -18.56 -5.51
N ILE A 74 14.50 -19.89 -5.57
CA ILE A 74 15.31 -20.74 -6.45
C ILE A 74 15.09 -20.35 -7.92
N MET A 75 13.85 -20.07 -8.32
CA MET A 75 13.53 -19.67 -9.69
C MET A 75 14.12 -18.31 -10.05
N LEU A 76 13.94 -17.30 -9.20
CA LEU A 76 14.56 -15.98 -9.41
C LEU A 76 16.09 -16.10 -9.46
N TYR A 77 16.70 -16.91 -8.60
CA TYR A 77 18.13 -17.21 -8.65
C TYR A 77 18.54 -17.87 -9.98
N LYS A 78 17.74 -18.83 -10.47
CA LYS A 78 18.01 -19.51 -11.75
C LYS A 78 17.94 -18.58 -12.95
N ILE A 79 16.96 -17.67 -12.95
CA ILE A 79 16.69 -16.72 -14.03
C ILE A 79 17.74 -15.60 -14.04
N ASP A 80 17.98 -14.96 -12.89
CA ASP A 80 18.77 -13.72 -12.83
C ASP A 80 20.25 -13.92 -12.52
N ILE A 81 20.60 -14.96 -11.75
CA ILE A 81 21.98 -15.15 -11.26
C ILE A 81 22.71 -16.22 -12.07
N THR A 82 22.18 -17.44 -12.12
CA THR A 82 22.87 -18.52 -12.84
C THR A 82 22.62 -18.50 -14.34
N GLY A 83 21.55 -17.82 -14.80
CA GLY A 83 21.15 -17.79 -16.21
C GLY A 83 20.85 -19.17 -16.81
N THR A 84 20.55 -20.16 -15.96
CA THR A 84 20.23 -21.54 -16.38
C THR A 84 18.87 -21.60 -17.06
N ILE A 85 17.96 -20.70 -16.69
CA ILE A 85 16.70 -20.47 -17.40
C ILE A 85 16.87 -19.18 -18.21
N ASN A 86 17.08 -19.33 -19.52
CA ASN A 86 17.24 -18.20 -20.43
C ASN A 86 16.01 -18.09 -21.34
N PHE A 87 15.30 -16.97 -21.24
CA PHE A 87 14.10 -16.67 -22.04
C PHE A 87 14.44 -16.10 -23.43
N GLY A 88 15.71 -16.02 -23.81
CA GLY A 88 16.16 -15.63 -25.15
C GLY A 88 16.12 -14.13 -25.43
N THR A 89 15.15 -13.39 -24.87
CA THR A 89 14.99 -11.93 -25.02
C THR A 89 14.84 -11.23 -23.66
N ILE A 90 15.40 -10.01 -23.56
CA ILE A 90 15.34 -9.19 -22.34
C ILE A 90 13.89 -8.88 -21.92
N PRO A 91 12.95 -8.51 -22.82
CA PRO A 91 11.56 -8.27 -22.45
C PRO A 91 10.86 -9.49 -21.84
N LEU A 92 11.16 -10.70 -22.34
CA LEU A 92 10.53 -11.92 -21.83
C LEU A 92 11.06 -12.28 -20.44
N THR A 93 12.36 -12.06 -20.18
CA THR A 93 12.94 -12.20 -18.83
C THR A 93 12.32 -11.19 -17.87
N LEU A 94 12.16 -9.93 -18.28
CA LEU A 94 11.57 -8.88 -17.45
C LEU A 94 10.10 -9.18 -17.10
N GLU A 95 9.30 -9.60 -18.08
CA GLU A 95 7.91 -10.05 -17.86
C GLU A 95 7.86 -11.16 -16.79
N ARG A 96 8.72 -12.18 -16.92
CA ARG A 96 8.76 -13.32 -16.00
C ARG A 96 9.20 -12.92 -14.60
N ASN A 97 10.17 -12.04 -14.47
CA ASN A 97 10.58 -11.50 -13.17
C ASN A 97 9.47 -10.70 -12.52
N CYS A 98 8.78 -9.83 -13.27
CA CYS A 98 7.60 -9.12 -12.76
C CYS A 98 6.52 -10.11 -12.28
N PHE A 99 6.24 -11.16 -13.06
CA PHE A 99 5.27 -12.19 -12.71
C PHE A 99 5.64 -12.91 -11.40
N PHE A 100 6.88 -13.40 -11.27
CA PHE A 100 7.30 -14.11 -10.06
C PHE A 100 7.34 -13.18 -8.84
N ILE A 101 7.99 -12.01 -8.93
CA ILE A 101 8.11 -11.09 -7.80
C ILE A 101 6.73 -10.63 -7.30
N LEU A 102 5.83 -10.24 -8.20
CA LEU A 102 4.49 -9.78 -7.82
C LEU A 102 3.62 -10.96 -7.38
N GLY A 103 3.77 -12.14 -8.00
CA GLY A 103 3.05 -13.36 -7.62
C GLY A 103 3.44 -13.87 -6.24
N GLY A 104 4.73 -13.85 -5.93
CA GLY A 104 5.28 -14.14 -4.62
C GLY A 104 4.81 -13.16 -3.56
N PHE A 105 4.89 -11.87 -3.87
CA PHE A 105 4.34 -10.83 -3.01
C PHE A 105 2.85 -11.08 -2.71
N ILE A 106 2.05 -11.42 -3.72
CA ILE A 106 0.63 -11.78 -3.53
C ILE A 106 0.49 -13.02 -2.63
N GLY A 107 1.28 -14.07 -2.85
CA GLY A 107 1.26 -15.28 -2.03
C GLY A 107 1.59 -14.99 -0.55
N ILE A 108 2.67 -14.24 -0.29
CA ILE A 108 3.11 -13.85 1.05
C ILE A 108 2.07 -12.97 1.75
N VAL A 109 1.57 -11.94 1.06
CA VAL A 109 0.53 -11.04 1.59
C VAL A 109 -0.72 -11.84 1.94
N THR A 110 -1.12 -12.77 1.08
CA THR A 110 -2.27 -13.63 1.31
C THR A 110 -2.11 -14.47 2.58
N TYR A 111 -0.92 -15.01 2.82
CA TYR A 111 -0.61 -15.75 4.05
C TYR A 111 -0.67 -14.86 5.30
N ILE A 112 -0.05 -13.68 5.26
CA ILE A 112 -0.02 -12.73 6.39
C ILE A 112 -1.42 -12.25 6.74
N LEU A 113 -2.26 -12.01 5.74
CA LEU A 113 -3.61 -11.45 5.90
C LEU A 113 -4.68 -12.50 6.18
N ASN A 114 -4.28 -13.74 6.48
CA ASN A 114 -5.21 -14.80 6.88
C ASN A 114 -6.12 -14.40 8.06
N GLY A 115 -5.57 -13.83 9.14
CA GLY A 115 -6.39 -13.42 10.29
C GLY A 115 -7.44 -12.35 9.94
N PRO A 116 -7.03 -11.20 9.37
CA PRO A 116 -7.95 -10.15 8.91
C PRO A 116 -9.02 -10.64 7.93
N ARG A 117 -8.63 -11.44 6.93
CA ARG A 117 -9.54 -11.98 5.92
C ARG A 117 -10.61 -12.89 6.50
N MET A 118 -10.30 -13.68 7.52
CA MET A 118 -11.29 -14.49 8.22
C MET A 118 -12.37 -13.63 8.88
N ARG A 119 -11.96 -12.58 9.60
CA ARG A 119 -12.89 -11.65 10.24
C ARG A 119 -13.75 -10.92 9.23
N LEU A 120 -13.16 -10.57 8.08
CA LEU A 120 -13.90 -9.99 6.97
C LEU A 120 -14.98 -10.93 6.43
N LEU A 121 -14.65 -12.19 6.14
CA LEU A 121 -15.62 -13.16 5.65
C LEU A 121 -16.71 -13.46 6.69
N GLN A 122 -16.36 -13.48 7.98
CA GLN A 122 -17.33 -13.61 9.07
C GLN A 122 -18.31 -12.43 9.09
N ASN A 123 -17.82 -11.18 9.03
CA ASN A 123 -18.67 -10.00 9.01
C ASN A 123 -19.57 -9.97 7.76
N ILE A 124 -19.04 -10.33 6.58
CA ILE A 124 -19.83 -10.40 5.34
C ILE A 124 -20.93 -11.47 5.47
N MET A 125 -20.63 -12.62 6.07
CA MET A 125 -21.62 -13.66 6.33
C MET A 125 -22.73 -13.15 7.26
N GLU A 126 -22.39 -12.43 8.33
CA GLU A 126 -23.35 -11.91 9.29
C GLU A 126 -24.28 -10.83 8.69
N ILE A 127 -23.74 -9.88 7.93
CA ILE A 127 -24.58 -8.86 7.26
C ILE A 127 -25.46 -9.46 6.17
N SER A 128 -24.99 -10.50 5.49
CA SER A 128 -25.71 -11.12 4.38
C SER A 128 -26.85 -12.06 4.83
N LEU A 129 -26.96 -12.39 6.13
CA LEU A 129 -28.10 -13.13 6.69
C LEU A 129 -29.46 -12.44 6.45
N LYS A 130 -29.45 -11.12 6.19
CA LYS A 130 -30.65 -10.33 5.90
C LYS A 130 -31.12 -10.43 4.45
N LEU A 131 -30.28 -10.95 3.55
CA LEU A 131 -30.65 -11.12 2.16
C LEU A 131 -31.70 -12.21 1.98
N SER A 132 -32.67 -11.97 1.11
CA SER A 132 -33.67 -12.98 0.76
C SER A 132 -33.04 -14.16 -0.01
N PRO A 133 -33.61 -15.37 0.08
CA PRO A 133 -33.16 -16.52 -0.71
C PRO A 133 -33.18 -16.27 -2.23
N ASP A 134 -34.10 -15.43 -2.71
CA ASP A 134 -34.18 -15.05 -4.13
C ASP A 134 -33.01 -14.16 -4.54
N SER A 135 -32.56 -13.26 -3.66
CA SER A 135 -31.35 -12.46 -3.87
C SER A 135 -30.11 -13.37 -3.96
N TYR A 136 -29.99 -14.37 -3.08
CA TYR A 136 -28.92 -15.37 -3.16
C TYR A 136 -28.97 -16.18 -4.45
N ARG A 137 -30.15 -16.62 -4.88
CA ARG A 137 -30.31 -17.37 -6.14
C ARG A 137 -29.85 -16.53 -7.33
N LYS A 138 -30.26 -15.27 -7.43
CA LYS A 138 -29.81 -14.35 -8.50
C LYS A 138 -28.30 -14.13 -8.46
N LEU A 139 -27.74 -13.92 -7.28
CA LEU A 139 -26.31 -13.69 -7.09
C LEU A 139 -25.48 -14.93 -7.46
N SER A 140 -25.97 -16.13 -7.11
CA SER A 140 -25.29 -17.40 -7.39
C SER A 140 -25.20 -17.72 -8.87
N LYS A 141 -26.18 -17.32 -9.68
CA LYS A 141 -26.11 -17.44 -11.15
C LYS A 141 -24.89 -16.72 -11.70
N PHE A 142 -24.65 -15.49 -11.25
CA PHE A 142 -23.49 -14.70 -11.69
C PHE A 142 -22.17 -15.21 -11.08
N ILE A 143 -22.12 -15.37 -9.76
CA ILE A 143 -20.88 -15.77 -9.05
C ILE A 143 -20.41 -17.16 -9.46
N HIS A 144 -21.30 -18.16 -9.48
CA HIS A 144 -20.89 -19.51 -9.85
C HIS A 144 -20.49 -19.58 -11.33
N ALA A 145 -21.21 -18.87 -12.21
CA ALA A 145 -20.89 -18.87 -13.64
C ALA A 145 -19.53 -18.25 -13.91
N LYS A 146 -19.24 -17.07 -13.35
CA LYS A 146 -17.95 -16.41 -13.54
C LYS A 146 -16.80 -17.22 -12.95
N ASP A 147 -16.97 -17.79 -11.75
CA ASP A 147 -15.90 -18.52 -11.06
C ASP A 147 -15.58 -19.81 -11.79
N ILE A 148 -16.60 -20.59 -12.18
CA ILE A 148 -16.42 -21.83 -12.93
C ILE A 148 -15.82 -21.53 -14.30
N PHE A 149 -16.35 -20.54 -15.02
CA PHE A 149 -15.83 -20.18 -16.34
C PHE A 149 -14.37 -19.73 -16.26
N GLY A 150 -14.02 -18.87 -15.30
CA GLY A 150 -12.63 -18.43 -15.10
C GLY A 150 -11.69 -19.58 -14.73
N PHE A 151 -12.13 -20.50 -13.87
CA PHE A 151 -11.36 -21.71 -13.55
C PHE A 151 -11.16 -22.62 -14.76
N SER A 152 -12.22 -22.89 -15.52
CA SER A 152 -12.14 -23.70 -16.74
C SER A 152 -11.23 -23.06 -17.79
N PHE A 153 -11.29 -21.73 -17.93
CA PHE A 153 -10.42 -20.99 -18.83
C PHE A 153 -8.94 -21.11 -18.42
N LEU A 154 -8.63 -20.90 -17.15
CA LEU A 154 -7.26 -21.05 -16.63
C LEU A 154 -6.75 -22.48 -16.72
N PHE A 155 -7.62 -23.46 -16.49
CA PHE A 155 -7.27 -24.87 -16.63
C PHE A 155 -6.98 -25.24 -18.10
N GLY A 156 -7.77 -24.73 -19.04
CA GLY A 156 -7.47 -24.87 -20.48
C GLY A 156 -6.13 -24.23 -20.86
N ARG A 157 -5.87 -23.01 -20.36
CA ARG A 157 -4.58 -22.32 -20.54
C ARG A 157 -3.43 -23.10 -19.91
N ALA A 158 -3.63 -23.70 -18.75
CA ALA A 158 -2.65 -24.52 -18.03
C ALA A 158 -2.24 -25.76 -18.83
N ILE A 159 -3.23 -26.49 -19.36
CA ILE A 159 -2.99 -27.65 -20.23
C ILE A 159 -2.18 -27.21 -21.46
N PHE A 160 -2.57 -26.12 -22.10
CA PHE A 160 -1.91 -25.63 -23.29
C PHE A 160 -0.46 -25.17 -23.02
N PHE A 161 -0.23 -24.49 -21.90
CA PHE A 161 1.10 -24.08 -21.43
C PHE A 161 1.99 -25.30 -21.09
N TYR A 162 1.41 -26.35 -20.53
CA TYR A 162 2.12 -27.58 -20.18
C TYR A 162 2.72 -28.28 -21.42
N TYR A 163 2.00 -28.30 -22.53
CA TYR A 163 2.43 -28.97 -23.77
C TYR A 163 3.40 -28.14 -24.62
N ILE A 164 3.33 -26.80 -24.57
CA ILE A 164 4.09 -25.94 -25.49
C ILE A 164 5.48 -25.60 -24.99
N ILE A 165 5.65 -25.44 -23.68
CA ILE A 165 6.91 -24.93 -23.15
C ILE A 165 7.80 -26.06 -22.64
N ASP A 166 9.04 -26.12 -23.12
CA ASP A 166 10.06 -27.11 -22.73
C ASP A 166 10.77 -26.69 -21.42
N TYR A 167 9.99 -26.52 -20.35
CA TYR A 167 10.51 -26.31 -18.99
C TYR A 167 10.43 -27.59 -18.17
N GLY A 168 11.26 -27.66 -17.12
CA GLY A 168 11.18 -28.70 -16.11
C GLY A 168 9.77 -28.78 -15.49
N ILE A 169 9.31 -30.00 -15.24
CA ILE A 169 8.04 -30.29 -14.56
C ILE A 169 7.80 -29.40 -13.31
N PRO A 170 8.77 -29.20 -12.40
CA PRO A 170 8.50 -28.42 -11.19
C PRO A 170 8.36 -26.91 -11.44
N ASP A 171 9.01 -26.36 -12.48
CA ASP A 171 8.87 -24.96 -12.88
C ASP A 171 7.45 -24.69 -13.42
N LYS A 172 6.91 -25.64 -14.20
CA LYS A 172 5.51 -25.59 -14.69
C LYS A 172 4.51 -25.60 -13.53
N ILE A 173 4.73 -26.46 -12.53
CA ILE A 173 3.87 -26.54 -11.34
C ILE A 173 3.87 -25.20 -10.58
N LEU A 174 5.02 -24.55 -10.42
CA LEU A 174 5.11 -23.25 -9.75
C LEU A 174 4.30 -22.17 -10.50
N VAL A 175 4.48 -22.06 -11.82
CA VAL A 175 3.76 -21.05 -12.63
C VAL A 175 2.25 -21.25 -12.54
N LEU A 176 1.79 -22.50 -12.60
CA LEU A 176 0.38 -22.85 -12.41
C LEU A 176 -0.10 -22.44 -11.02
N TYR A 177 0.66 -22.79 -9.98
CA TYR A 177 0.31 -22.47 -8.61
C TYR A 177 0.19 -20.95 -8.37
N VAL A 178 1.15 -20.14 -8.86
CA VAL A 178 1.07 -18.66 -8.79
C VAL A 178 -0.18 -18.15 -9.51
N THR A 179 -0.43 -18.62 -10.73
CA THR A 179 -1.58 -18.20 -11.54
C THR A 179 -2.89 -18.49 -10.81
N PHE A 180 -3.02 -19.68 -10.22
CA PHE A 180 -4.21 -20.06 -9.46
C PHE A 180 -4.36 -19.28 -8.15
N ILE A 181 -3.28 -19.00 -7.41
CA ILE A 181 -3.34 -18.14 -6.22
C ILE A 181 -3.88 -16.76 -6.60
N VAL A 182 -3.29 -16.11 -7.61
CA VAL A 182 -3.66 -14.75 -8.02
C VAL A 182 -5.14 -14.71 -8.42
N PHE A 183 -5.54 -15.60 -9.34
CA PHE A 183 -6.93 -15.70 -9.76
C PHE A 183 -7.90 -15.90 -8.60
N GLN A 184 -7.56 -16.80 -7.68
CA GLN A 184 -8.45 -17.15 -6.60
C GLN A 184 -8.72 -16.00 -5.65
N MET A 185 -7.70 -15.15 -5.45
CA MET A 185 -7.83 -14.00 -4.58
C MET A 185 -8.60 -12.87 -5.24
N ASP A 186 -8.42 -12.69 -6.54
CA ASP A 186 -9.20 -11.72 -7.32
C ASP A 186 -10.68 -12.12 -7.36
N MET A 187 -10.97 -13.41 -7.59
CA MET A 187 -12.35 -13.91 -7.55
C MET A 187 -12.96 -13.79 -6.16
N LEU A 188 -12.21 -14.09 -5.09
CA LEU A 188 -12.68 -13.91 -3.72
C LEU A 188 -13.02 -12.45 -3.41
N HIS A 189 -12.19 -11.51 -3.85
CA HIS A 189 -12.47 -10.08 -3.72
C HIS A 189 -13.75 -9.68 -4.46
N ILE A 190 -13.87 -10.02 -5.75
CA ILE A 190 -15.04 -9.72 -6.58
C ILE A 190 -16.31 -10.32 -5.95
N ASN A 191 -16.24 -11.53 -5.41
CA ASN A 191 -17.37 -12.18 -4.73
C ASN A 191 -17.80 -11.40 -3.48
N CYS A 192 -16.86 -10.92 -2.67
CA CYS A 192 -17.14 -10.08 -1.51
C CYS A 192 -17.82 -8.76 -1.91
N VAL A 193 -17.32 -8.09 -2.95
CA VAL A 193 -17.92 -6.85 -3.49
C VAL A 193 -19.34 -7.11 -4.00
N CYS A 194 -19.57 -8.22 -4.71
CA CYS A 194 -20.89 -8.61 -5.19
C CYS A 194 -21.90 -8.81 -4.04
N VAL A 195 -21.49 -9.43 -2.94
CA VAL A 195 -22.34 -9.62 -1.76
C VAL A 195 -22.62 -8.28 -1.08
N LEU A 196 -21.61 -7.42 -0.90
CA LEU A 196 -21.78 -6.09 -0.31
C LEU A 196 -22.71 -5.21 -1.15
N LYS A 197 -22.60 -5.26 -2.48
CA LYS A 197 -23.53 -4.61 -3.41
C LYS A 197 -24.97 -5.09 -3.19
N ALA A 198 -25.19 -6.39 -3.02
CA ALA A 198 -26.51 -6.93 -2.73
C ALA A 198 -27.04 -6.44 -1.38
N CYS A 199 -26.20 -6.33 -0.35
CA CYS A 199 -26.58 -5.76 0.94
C CYS A 199 -26.97 -4.28 0.83
N PHE A 200 -26.22 -3.46 0.09
CA PHE A 200 -26.60 -2.07 -0.16
C PHE A 200 -27.93 -1.98 -0.90
N LYS A 201 -28.14 -2.83 -1.90
CA LYS A 201 -29.41 -2.91 -2.63
C LYS A 201 -30.60 -3.24 -1.71
N GLU A 202 -30.43 -4.17 -0.77
CA GLU A 202 -31.47 -4.53 0.20
C GLU A 202 -31.83 -3.34 1.11
N VAL A 203 -30.84 -2.58 1.59
CA VAL A 203 -31.08 -1.33 2.33
C VAL A 203 -31.86 -0.34 1.46
N ASN A 204 -31.48 -0.23 0.19
CA ASN A 204 -32.10 0.68 -0.77
C ASN A 204 -33.56 0.32 -1.06
N ASP A 205 -33.86 -0.96 -1.26
CA ASP A 205 -35.22 -1.46 -1.51
C ASP A 205 -36.10 -1.31 -0.25
N ASN A 206 -35.53 -1.51 0.95
CA ASN A 206 -36.22 -1.24 2.21
C ASN A 206 -36.53 0.25 2.41
N LEU A 207 -35.62 1.16 2.01
CA LEU A 207 -35.86 2.60 2.00
C LEU A 207 -36.97 2.99 1.03
N LYS A 208 -37.01 2.41 -0.18
CA LYS A 208 -38.11 2.65 -1.13
C LYS A 208 -39.45 2.16 -0.59
N ASN A 209 -39.48 1.01 0.08
CA ASN A 209 -40.69 0.51 0.73
C ASN A 209 -41.15 1.42 1.86
N LEU A 210 -40.21 1.98 2.65
CA LEU A 210 -40.52 3.03 3.63
C LEU A 210 -41.10 4.28 2.96
N ARG A 211 -40.52 4.73 1.85
CA ARG A 211 -41.03 5.88 1.08
C ARG A 211 -42.46 5.65 0.62
N LYS A 212 -42.78 4.49 0.02
CA LYS A 212 -44.14 4.15 -0.40
C LYS A 212 -45.12 4.21 0.77
N LEU A 213 -44.72 3.72 1.94
CA LEU A 213 -45.52 3.77 3.16
C LEU A 213 -45.80 5.20 3.64
N VAL A 214 -44.83 6.10 3.47
CA VAL A 214 -44.97 7.54 3.82
C VAL A 214 -45.84 8.27 2.80
N MET A 215 -45.74 7.95 1.51
CA MET A 215 -46.49 8.63 0.44
C MET A 215 -47.92 8.10 0.25
N SER A 216 -48.22 6.85 0.66
CA SER A 216 -49.56 6.26 0.49
C SER A 216 -50.62 6.79 1.47
N ASP A 217 -50.25 7.59 2.47
CA ASP A 217 -51.16 8.17 3.48
C ASP A 217 -51.94 9.41 2.95
N GLU A 218 -52.18 9.49 1.65
CA GLU A 218 -52.91 10.57 0.96
C GLU A 218 -54.45 10.53 1.19
N SER A 219 -54.98 9.66 2.05
CA SER A 219 -56.41 9.66 2.41
C SER A 219 -56.67 10.40 3.72
N HIS A 220 -57.06 11.67 3.55
CA HIS A 220 -57.47 12.60 4.58
C HIS A 220 -58.61 12.03 5.45
N LEU A 221 -58.43 12.01 6.79
CA LEU A 221 -59.44 12.29 7.85
C LEU A 221 -59.08 11.70 9.24
N LEU A 222 -58.13 10.74 9.34
CA LEU A 222 -57.70 10.11 10.63
C LEU A 222 -56.25 10.46 11.02
N ARG A 223 -55.83 11.71 10.82
CA ARG A 223 -54.41 12.14 10.86
C ARG A 223 -53.74 12.07 12.24
N ARG A 224 -54.42 12.39 13.34
CA ARG A 224 -53.74 12.62 14.64
C ARG A 224 -53.43 11.33 15.41
N VAL A 225 -54.42 10.44 15.53
CA VAL A 225 -54.31 9.19 16.32
C VAL A 225 -53.46 8.14 15.61
N TYR A 226 -53.42 8.14 14.26
CA TYR A 226 -52.58 7.25 13.47
C TYR A 226 -51.08 7.64 13.49
N HIS A 227 -50.75 8.94 13.53
CA HIS A 227 -49.35 9.37 13.56
C HIS A 227 -48.66 9.06 14.89
N GLU A 228 -49.35 9.18 16.03
CA GLU A 228 -48.77 8.90 17.36
C GLU A 228 -48.35 7.43 17.55
N GLN A 229 -49.03 6.47 16.91
CA GLN A 229 -48.71 5.04 17.03
C GLN A 229 -47.77 4.52 15.92
N ARG A 230 -47.74 5.15 14.73
CA ARG A 230 -46.99 4.71 13.54
C ARG A 230 -45.60 5.37 13.41
N ASN A 231 -45.43 6.60 13.89
CA ASN A 231 -44.12 7.29 13.95
C ASN A 231 -43.04 6.52 14.72
N PRO A 232 -43.30 5.91 15.90
CA PRO A 232 -42.26 5.14 16.60
C PRO A 232 -41.83 3.87 15.85
N PHE A 233 -42.73 3.24 15.08
CA PHE A 233 -42.40 2.09 14.23
C PHE A 233 -41.52 2.50 13.03
N LEU A 234 -41.88 3.58 12.33
CA LEU A 234 -41.11 4.19 11.25
C LEU A 234 -39.71 4.59 11.71
N LEU A 235 -39.62 5.29 12.84
CA LEU A 235 -38.36 5.72 13.44
C LEU A 235 -37.49 4.52 13.84
N LYS A 236 -38.08 3.48 14.44
CA LYS A 236 -37.36 2.24 14.80
C LYS A 236 -36.81 1.53 13.56
N LYS A 237 -37.59 1.47 12.47
CA LYS A 237 -37.18 0.85 11.21
C LYS A 237 -36.08 1.66 10.51
N LEU A 238 -36.18 3.00 10.54
CA LEU A 238 -35.16 3.90 10.01
C LEU A 238 -33.83 3.78 10.78
N LYS A 239 -33.88 3.80 12.12
CA LYS A 239 -32.70 3.58 12.99
C LYS A 239 -32.04 2.23 12.70
N ALA A 240 -32.83 1.19 12.42
CA ALA A 240 -32.33 -0.13 12.04
C ALA A 240 -31.60 -0.10 10.68
N LEU A 241 -32.17 0.55 9.66
CA LEU A 241 -31.54 0.70 8.33
C LEU A 241 -30.26 1.53 8.37
N LYS A 242 -30.25 2.60 9.16
CA LYS A 242 -29.06 3.43 9.38
C LYS A 242 -27.92 2.64 10.03
N LYS A 243 -28.23 1.85 11.06
CA LYS A 243 -27.28 0.96 11.72
C LYS A 243 -26.77 -0.12 10.74
N GLU A 244 -27.65 -0.64 9.91
CA GLU A 244 -27.29 -1.62 8.89
C GLU A 244 -26.33 -1.04 7.84
N HIS A 245 -26.65 0.14 7.30
CA HIS A 245 -25.74 0.87 6.41
C HIS A 245 -24.37 1.12 7.06
N LEU A 246 -24.33 1.45 8.36
CA LEU A 246 -23.07 1.65 9.09
C LEU A 246 -22.19 0.38 9.08
N VAL A 247 -22.78 -0.77 9.44
CA VAL A 247 -22.06 -2.04 9.52
C VAL A 247 -21.61 -2.51 8.13
N ILE A 248 -22.41 -2.30 7.08
CA ILE A 248 -22.01 -2.58 5.70
C ILE A 248 -20.83 -1.67 5.30
N SER A 249 -20.90 -0.37 5.62
CA SER A 249 -19.83 0.59 5.31
C SER A 249 -18.51 0.27 6.05
N ASP A 250 -18.58 -0.10 7.34
CA ASP A 250 -17.41 -0.58 8.10
C ASP A 250 -16.80 -1.84 7.45
N THR A 251 -17.65 -2.72 6.91
CA THR A 251 -17.21 -3.95 6.22
C THR A 251 -16.53 -3.64 4.88
N VAL A 252 -17.00 -2.63 4.13
CA VAL A 252 -16.32 -2.13 2.92
C VAL A 252 -14.92 -1.59 3.28
N GLN A 253 -14.79 -0.81 4.36
CA GLN A 253 -13.48 -0.33 4.81
C GLN A 253 -12.55 -1.49 5.21
N MET A 254 -13.09 -2.51 5.87
CA MET A 254 -12.34 -3.72 6.21
C MET A 254 -11.93 -4.53 4.97
N LEU A 255 -12.78 -4.59 3.93
CA LEU A 255 -12.45 -5.18 2.63
C LEU A 255 -11.28 -4.45 1.98
N ASN A 256 -11.37 -3.11 1.85
CA ASN A 256 -10.34 -2.27 1.25
C ASN A 256 -9.00 -2.44 1.97
N THR A 257 -8.99 -2.37 3.30
CA THR A 257 -7.75 -2.54 4.07
C THR A 257 -7.16 -3.94 3.92
N THR A 258 -8.00 -4.99 3.89
CA THR A 258 -7.55 -6.39 3.77
C THR A 258 -7.02 -6.72 2.37
N PHE A 259 -7.65 -6.25 1.30
CA PHE A 259 -7.23 -6.60 -0.06
C PHE A 259 -6.34 -5.54 -0.74
N SER A 260 -6.13 -4.37 -0.13
CA SER A 260 -5.39 -3.25 -0.74
C SER A 260 -4.02 -3.61 -1.33
N LEU A 261 -3.17 -4.31 -0.58
CA LEU A 261 -1.83 -4.70 -1.02
C LEU A 261 -1.88 -5.70 -2.18
N GLN A 262 -2.81 -6.65 -2.09
CA GLN A 262 -2.99 -7.70 -3.06
C GLN A 262 -3.54 -7.17 -4.38
N LEU A 263 -4.55 -6.31 -4.33
CA LEU A 263 -5.14 -5.68 -5.50
C LEU A 263 -4.14 -4.74 -6.18
N LEU A 264 -3.34 -3.99 -5.41
CA LEU A 264 -2.28 -3.16 -5.97
C LEU A 264 -1.27 -3.99 -6.76
N ALA A 265 -0.76 -5.08 -6.17
CA ALA A 265 0.17 -5.97 -6.86
C ALA A 265 -0.47 -6.62 -8.09
N THR A 266 -1.75 -6.96 -8.01
CA THR A 266 -2.53 -7.53 -9.12
C THR A 266 -2.68 -6.53 -10.27
N ILE A 267 -2.95 -5.25 -9.98
CA ILE A 267 -3.05 -4.20 -11.01
C ILE A 267 -1.70 -4.02 -11.71
N VAL A 268 -0.61 -3.94 -10.95
CA VAL A 268 0.74 -3.80 -11.52
C VAL A 268 1.11 -5.03 -12.37
N MET A 269 0.79 -6.23 -11.88
CA MET A 269 1.03 -7.48 -12.62
C MET A 269 0.22 -7.51 -13.92
N THR A 270 -1.07 -7.16 -13.85
CA THR A 270 -1.96 -7.14 -15.02
C THR A 270 -1.50 -6.11 -16.05
N PHE A 271 -1.05 -4.94 -15.60
CA PHE A 271 -0.48 -3.90 -16.46
C PHE A 271 0.79 -4.38 -17.17
N ALA A 272 1.73 -5.00 -16.44
CA ALA A 272 2.95 -5.57 -17.02
C ALA A 272 2.62 -6.67 -18.04
N GLU A 273 1.79 -7.64 -17.66
CA GLU A 273 1.39 -8.75 -18.54
C GLU A 273 0.68 -8.27 -19.81
N LEU A 274 -0.23 -7.29 -19.72
CA LEU A 274 -0.91 -6.72 -20.89
C LEU A 274 0.08 -6.02 -21.82
N THR A 275 0.99 -5.22 -21.27
CA THR A 275 1.99 -4.47 -22.06
C THR A 275 2.91 -5.41 -22.82
N PHE A 276 3.49 -6.41 -22.14
CA PHE A 276 4.37 -7.38 -22.78
C PHE A 276 3.61 -8.32 -23.73
N SER A 277 2.40 -8.77 -23.38
CA SER A 277 1.62 -9.64 -24.26
C SER A 277 1.22 -8.94 -25.56
N LEU A 278 0.81 -7.67 -25.50
CA LEU A 278 0.51 -6.86 -26.69
C LEU A 278 1.78 -6.60 -27.51
N TYR A 279 2.91 -6.34 -26.87
CA TYR A 279 4.19 -6.20 -27.54
C TYR A 279 4.58 -7.47 -28.31
N PHE A 280 4.55 -8.64 -27.64
CA PHE A 280 4.86 -9.91 -28.29
C PHE A 280 3.86 -10.26 -29.39
N TYR A 281 2.59 -9.90 -29.23
CA TYR A 281 1.56 -10.11 -30.26
C TYR A 281 1.91 -9.34 -31.54
N ILE A 282 2.36 -8.10 -31.41
CA ILE A 282 2.75 -7.27 -32.56
C ILE A 282 4.03 -7.80 -33.21
N ILE A 283 5.00 -8.27 -32.42
CA ILE A 283 6.23 -8.89 -32.93
C ILE A 283 5.94 -10.16 -33.72
N HIS A 284 5.11 -11.04 -33.17
CA HIS A 284 4.88 -12.37 -33.73
C HIS A 284 3.72 -12.41 -34.73
N TRP A 285 3.08 -11.27 -35.02
CA TRP A 285 2.09 -11.14 -36.09
C TRP A 285 2.70 -11.43 -37.47
N THR A 286 3.99 -11.11 -37.68
CA THR A 286 4.67 -11.26 -38.97
C THR A 286 5.23 -12.67 -39.23
N ILE A 287 5.42 -13.47 -38.19
CA ILE A 287 5.98 -14.83 -38.28
C ILE A 287 4.86 -15.79 -37.88
N ASN A 288 4.25 -16.47 -38.86
CA ASN A 288 2.96 -17.16 -38.77
C ASN A 288 2.96 -18.39 -37.81
N HIS A 289 3.18 -18.19 -36.51
CA HIS A 289 3.06 -19.18 -35.45
C HIS A 289 1.65 -19.12 -34.85
N ALA A 290 0.68 -19.71 -35.55
CA ALA A 290 -0.74 -19.71 -35.16
C ALA A 290 -0.96 -20.11 -33.69
N PHE A 291 -0.18 -21.05 -33.16
CA PHE A 291 -0.30 -21.54 -31.78
C PHE A 291 0.23 -20.56 -30.72
N TYR A 292 1.33 -19.84 -30.97
CA TYR A 292 1.87 -18.85 -30.04
C TYR A 292 1.00 -17.59 -30.02
N ASN A 293 0.50 -17.17 -31.19
CA ASN A 293 -0.45 -16.07 -31.30
C ASN A 293 -1.78 -16.40 -30.62
N ALA A 294 -2.25 -17.65 -30.68
CA ALA A 294 -3.42 -18.11 -29.91
C ALA A 294 -3.19 -18.03 -28.39
N LEU A 295 -1.99 -18.38 -27.90
CA LEU A 295 -1.60 -18.24 -26.49
C LEU A 295 -1.59 -16.79 -26.00
N LEU A 296 -1.03 -15.90 -26.82
CA LEU A 296 -1.01 -14.47 -26.51
C LEU A 296 -2.42 -13.89 -26.52
N THR A 297 -3.22 -14.24 -27.54
CA THR A 297 -4.62 -13.80 -27.64
C THR A 297 -5.46 -14.28 -26.45
N THR A 298 -5.28 -15.54 -26.02
CA THR A 298 -5.97 -16.07 -24.84
C THR A 298 -5.48 -15.42 -23.55
N SER A 299 -4.19 -15.11 -23.42
CA SER A 299 -3.66 -14.39 -22.25
C SER A 299 -4.17 -12.94 -22.19
N LEU A 300 -4.24 -12.25 -23.33
CA LEU A 300 -4.79 -10.90 -23.46
C LEU A 300 -6.27 -10.84 -23.10
N THR A 301 -7.07 -11.73 -23.70
CA THR A 301 -8.51 -11.79 -23.44
C THR A 301 -8.79 -12.09 -21.96
N TYR A 302 -8.01 -12.96 -21.33
CA TYR A 302 -8.08 -13.22 -19.90
C TYR A 302 -7.77 -11.97 -19.06
N GLN A 303 -6.63 -11.31 -19.27
CA GLN A 303 -6.24 -10.16 -18.47
C GLN A 303 -7.20 -8.96 -18.65
N CYS A 304 -7.68 -8.73 -19.88
CA CYS A 304 -8.73 -7.73 -20.15
C CYS A 304 -10.05 -8.08 -19.44
N SER A 305 -10.51 -9.33 -19.55
CA SER A 305 -11.75 -9.75 -18.90
C SER A 305 -11.68 -9.62 -17.38
N LYS A 306 -10.54 -9.96 -16.79
CA LYS A 306 -10.26 -9.85 -15.35
C LYS A 306 -10.36 -8.42 -14.87
N ILE A 307 -9.66 -7.48 -15.52
CA ILE A 307 -9.61 -6.09 -15.05
C ILE A 307 -10.95 -5.37 -15.24
N VAL A 308 -11.64 -5.64 -16.36
CA VAL A 308 -12.98 -5.10 -16.64
C VAL A 308 -13.98 -5.62 -15.61
N LEU A 309 -13.96 -6.92 -15.31
CA LEU A 309 -14.84 -7.52 -14.31
C LEU A 309 -14.61 -6.93 -12.92
N MET A 310 -13.35 -6.72 -12.53
CA MET A 310 -13.00 -6.11 -11.25
C MET A 310 -13.50 -4.66 -11.17
N GLY A 311 -13.20 -3.83 -12.18
CA GLY A 311 -13.63 -2.43 -12.24
C GLY A 311 -15.16 -2.30 -12.26
N TRP A 312 -15.85 -3.04 -13.13
CA TRP A 312 -17.30 -3.02 -13.23
C TRP A 312 -18.00 -3.42 -11.93
N THR A 313 -17.51 -4.44 -11.24
CA THR A 313 -18.12 -4.90 -9.99
C THR A 313 -17.96 -3.86 -8.88
N CYS A 314 -16.79 -3.21 -8.79
CA CYS A 314 -16.51 -2.16 -7.81
C CYS A 314 -17.35 -0.91 -8.09
N ASP A 315 -17.40 -0.47 -9.35
CA ASP A 315 -18.17 0.70 -9.78
C ASP A 315 -19.66 0.51 -9.53
N ALA A 316 -20.21 -0.65 -9.92
CA ALA A 316 -21.62 -0.96 -9.69
C ALA A 316 -21.97 -1.15 -8.20
N GLY A 317 -20.99 -1.46 -7.34
CA GLY A 317 -21.18 -1.48 -5.87
C GLY A 317 -21.19 -0.07 -5.28
N LYS A 318 -20.28 0.79 -5.75
CA LYS A 318 -20.19 2.21 -5.39
C LYS A 318 -21.49 2.95 -5.77
N ASP A 319 -22.00 2.73 -6.97
CA ASP A 319 -23.25 3.32 -7.43
C ASP A 319 -24.44 2.96 -6.54
N GLU A 320 -24.54 1.69 -6.12
CA GLU A 320 -25.63 1.27 -5.23
C GLU A 320 -25.51 1.92 -3.84
N ALA A 321 -24.29 2.12 -3.34
CA ALA A 321 -24.06 2.83 -2.08
C ALA A 321 -24.43 4.32 -2.19
N ILE A 322 -24.10 4.99 -3.30
CA ILE A 322 -24.47 6.39 -3.55
C ILE A 322 -26.00 6.55 -3.66
N ARG A 323 -26.70 5.57 -4.26
CA ARG A 323 -28.17 5.56 -4.39
C ARG A 323 -28.91 5.60 -3.05
N ILE A 324 -28.28 5.15 -1.96
CA ILE A 324 -28.87 5.24 -0.61
C ILE A 324 -28.98 6.71 -0.19
N GLY A 325 -27.98 7.52 -0.47
CA GLY A 325 -27.98 8.95 -0.13
C GLY A 325 -29.06 9.73 -0.85
N THR A 326 -29.24 9.46 -2.15
CA THR A 326 -30.32 10.07 -2.95
C THR A 326 -31.70 9.67 -2.43
N ASN A 327 -31.94 8.39 -2.13
CA ASN A 327 -33.23 7.95 -1.58
C ASN A 327 -33.50 8.51 -0.17
N VAL A 328 -32.49 8.63 0.69
CA VAL A 328 -32.63 9.27 2.01
C VAL A 328 -33.01 10.75 1.85
N HIS A 329 -32.36 11.47 0.94
CA HIS A 329 -32.65 12.89 0.69
C HIS A 329 -34.06 13.11 0.10
N GLU A 330 -34.51 12.25 -0.81
CA GLU A 330 -35.87 12.28 -1.32
C GLU A 330 -36.92 12.04 -0.23
N ILE A 331 -36.68 11.13 0.70
CA ILE A 331 -37.59 10.87 1.84
C ILE A 331 -37.61 12.09 2.77
N LEU A 332 -36.45 12.69 3.03
CA LEU A 332 -36.30 13.86 3.89
C LEU A 332 -37.10 15.08 3.39
N ASN A 333 -37.22 15.26 2.07
CA ASN A 333 -37.99 16.35 1.47
C ASN A 333 -39.51 16.22 1.66
N ASN A 334 -40.01 15.02 1.97
CA ASN A 334 -41.45 14.72 2.04
C ASN A 334 -42.00 14.56 3.47
N ILE A 335 -41.15 14.68 4.51
CA ILE A 335 -41.53 14.40 5.91
C ILE A 335 -41.70 15.70 6.71
N ILE A 336 -42.81 15.75 7.46
CA ILE A 336 -43.19 16.88 8.31
C ILE A 336 -42.80 16.65 9.78
N ASP A 337 -42.69 15.39 10.23
CA ASP A 337 -42.33 15.05 11.62
C ASP A 337 -40.87 15.38 11.93
N GLU A 338 -40.65 16.21 12.96
CA GLU A 338 -39.35 16.77 13.32
C GLU A 338 -38.37 15.69 13.82
N GLN A 339 -38.82 14.71 14.61
CA GLN A 339 -37.95 13.64 15.12
C GLN A 339 -37.49 12.68 14.01
N ILE A 340 -38.37 12.36 13.05
CA ILE A 340 -38.01 11.53 11.90
C ILE A 340 -37.10 12.30 10.94
N LYS A 341 -37.33 13.61 10.79
CA LYS A 341 -36.50 14.51 10.00
C LYS A 341 -35.07 14.60 10.56
N ASP A 342 -34.92 14.75 11.87
CA ASP A 342 -33.61 14.76 12.54
C ASP A 342 -32.83 13.46 12.33
N GLU A 343 -33.50 12.30 12.48
CA GLU A 343 -32.86 11.00 12.26
C GLU A 343 -32.47 10.78 10.79
N LEU A 344 -33.29 11.24 9.83
CA LEU A 344 -32.97 11.23 8.40
C LEU A 344 -31.82 12.17 8.05
N GLN A 345 -31.76 13.35 8.65
CA GLN A 345 -30.62 14.27 8.49
C GLN A 345 -29.34 13.60 8.98
N LEU A 346 -29.40 12.95 10.15
CA LEU A 346 -28.27 12.21 10.71
C LEU A 346 -27.87 11.01 9.83
N PHE A 347 -28.83 10.32 9.22
CA PHE A 347 -28.55 9.26 8.26
C PHE A 347 -27.95 9.81 6.96
N SER A 348 -28.47 10.91 6.43
CA SER A 348 -27.93 11.59 5.25
C SER A 348 -26.48 12.03 5.47
N LEU A 349 -26.20 12.65 6.62
CA LEU A 349 -24.86 13.05 7.03
C LEU A 349 -23.91 11.84 7.15
N GLN A 350 -24.39 10.72 7.68
CA GLN A 350 -23.61 9.49 7.75
C GLN A 350 -23.27 8.94 6.36
N VAL A 351 -24.20 8.97 5.41
CA VAL A 351 -23.97 8.53 4.03
C VAL A 351 -22.98 9.47 3.32
N LEU A 352 -23.06 10.78 3.56
CA LEU A 352 -22.16 11.77 2.98
C LEU A 352 -20.73 11.67 3.54
N ASN A 353 -20.58 11.49 4.85
CA ASN A 353 -19.27 11.45 5.51
C ASN A 353 -18.53 10.11 5.33
N ARG A 354 -19.20 9.08 4.82
CA ARG A 354 -18.60 7.77 4.57
C ARG A 354 -18.63 7.46 3.09
N GLU A 355 -17.54 7.80 2.42
CA GLU A 355 -17.30 7.38 1.05
C GLU A 355 -17.13 5.85 0.99
N ASN A 356 -18.21 5.15 0.61
CA ASN A 356 -18.22 3.72 0.32
C ASN A 356 -17.59 3.43 -1.04
N THR A 357 -16.36 3.91 -1.25
CA THR A 357 -15.56 3.66 -2.44
C THR A 357 -14.74 2.40 -2.26
N PHE A 358 -14.67 1.54 -3.28
CA PHE A 358 -13.76 0.40 -3.28
C PHE A 358 -12.39 0.90 -3.74
N SER A 359 -11.41 0.86 -2.85
CA SER A 359 -10.11 1.49 -3.07
C SER A 359 -8.94 0.70 -2.50
N THR A 360 -7.77 0.91 -3.09
CA THR A 360 -6.51 0.22 -2.76
C THR A 360 -5.42 1.24 -2.47
N LYS A 361 -5.09 1.45 -1.18
CA LYS A 361 -4.02 2.40 -0.76
C LYS A 361 -4.10 3.78 -1.47
N GLY A 362 -5.29 4.33 -1.65
CA GLY A 362 -5.52 5.63 -2.29
C GLY A 362 -5.91 5.58 -3.78
N LEU A 363 -5.79 4.43 -4.45
CA LEU A 363 -6.31 4.24 -5.81
C LEU A 363 -7.77 3.79 -5.76
N ILE A 364 -8.67 4.51 -6.44
CA ILE A 364 -10.07 4.13 -6.58
C ILE A 364 -10.19 3.09 -7.69
N LEU A 365 -10.87 1.97 -7.41
CA LEU A 365 -11.11 0.91 -8.39
C LEU A 365 -12.39 1.20 -9.17
N ASP A 366 -12.31 2.10 -10.15
CA ASP A 366 -13.44 2.48 -10.99
C ASP A 366 -13.09 2.50 -12.49
N ALA A 367 -14.04 2.92 -13.32
CA ALA A 367 -13.84 3.04 -14.76
C ALA A 367 -12.69 4.00 -15.13
N THR A 368 -12.35 4.97 -14.28
CA THR A 368 -11.24 5.90 -14.48
C THR A 368 -9.90 5.17 -14.46
N LEU A 369 -9.73 4.21 -13.55
CA LEU A 369 -8.54 3.36 -13.50
C LEU A 369 -8.38 2.55 -14.80
N LEU A 370 -9.48 2.04 -15.35
CA LEU A 370 -9.45 1.31 -16.63
C LEU A 370 -8.99 2.23 -17.78
N VAL A 371 -9.52 3.46 -17.85
CA VAL A 371 -9.11 4.44 -18.86
C VAL A 371 -7.62 4.78 -18.74
N ALA A 372 -7.13 4.99 -17.50
CA ALA A 372 -5.72 5.27 -17.26
C ALA A 372 -4.81 4.11 -17.67
N ILE A 373 -5.21 2.86 -17.39
CA ILE A 373 -4.46 1.67 -17.78
C ILE A 373 -4.41 1.54 -19.30
N VAL A 374 -5.54 1.70 -19.99
CA VAL A 374 -5.58 1.64 -21.46
C VAL A 374 -4.71 2.73 -22.08
N GLY A 375 -4.83 3.97 -21.62
CA GLY A 375 -4.02 5.09 -22.14
C GLY A 375 -2.52 4.89 -21.96
N ASN A 376 -2.11 4.39 -20.79
CA ASN A 376 -0.71 4.08 -20.53
C ASN A 376 -0.21 2.91 -21.40
N ILE A 377 -0.96 1.81 -21.50
CA ILE A 377 -0.60 0.66 -22.34
C ILE A 377 -0.43 1.08 -23.80
N THR A 378 -1.38 1.85 -24.36
CA THR A 378 -1.27 2.33 -25.75
C THR A 378 -0.01 3.16 -25.95
N THR A 379 0.31 4.03 -24.99
CA THR A 379 1.53 4.86 -25.04
C THR A 379 2.78 3.98 -25.03
N TYR A 380 2.87 3.01 -24.11
CA TYR A 380 4.01 2.07 -24.04
C TYR A 380 4.13 1.18 -25.27
N LEU A 381 3.02 0.76 -25.86
CA LEU A 381 3.03 -0.03 -27.08
C LEU A 381 3.52 0.75 -28.28
N LEU A 382 3.03 1.98 -28.48
CA LEU A 382 3.52 2.83 -29.57
C LEU A 382 5.03 3.03 -29.48
N ILE A 383 5.53 3.25 -28.26
CA ILE A 383 6.95 3.34 -27.97
C ILE A 383 7.67 2.03 -28.33
N LEU A 384 7.18 0.87 -27.85
CA LEU A 384 7.78 -0.44 -28.11
C LEU A 384 7.75 -0.87 -29.59
N ILE A 385 6.72 -0.51 -30.35
CA ILE A 385 6.61 -0.79 -31.80
C ILE A 385 7.65 0.01 -32.57
N GLN A 386 7.87 1.27 -32.19
CA GLN A 386 8.90 2.14 -32.77
C GLN A 386 10.30 1.54 -32.59
N PHE A 387 10.54 0.82 -31.48
CA PHE A 387 11.76 0.04 -31.24
C PHE A 387 11.87 -1.21 -32.10
N LEU A 388 10.78 -1.96 -32.27
CA LEU A 388 10.78 -3.22 -33.02
C LEU A 388 11.19 -3.05 -34.49
N ILE A 389 10.69 -2.00 -35.14
CA ILE A 389 11.04 -1.69 -36.53
C ILE A 389 12.54 -1.38 -36.67
N THR A 390 13.19 -0.94 -35.58
CA THR A 390 14.60 -0.56 -35.56
C THR A 390 15.53 -1.75 -35.22
N ASP A 391 15.04 -2.77 -34.51
CA ASP A 391 15.80 -3.95 -34.06
C ASP A 391 15.97 -5.05 -35.13
N GLN A 392 15.08 -5.12 -36.14
CA GLN A 392 15.16 -6.13 -37.22
C GLN A 392 16.40 -6.04 -38.12
N VAL A 393 17.26 -5.03 -37.93
CA VAL A 393 18.43 -4.77 -38.78
C VAL A 393 19.75 -5.32 -38.19
N CYS A 394 19.86 -5.68 -36.90
CA CYS A 394 21.15 -6.03 -36.31
C CYS A 394 21.07 -6.96 -35.08
N ASN A 395 21.63 -8.19 -35.15
CA ASN A 395 21.92 -8.96 -33.92
C ASN A 395 23.13 -9.92 -34.03
N LYS A 396 24.06 -9.83 -33.06
CA LYS A 396 24.91 -10.94 -32.51
C LYS A 396 25.60 -10.54 -31.17
N LYS A 397 25.66 -11.49 -30.21
CA LYS A 397 26.05 -11.43 -28.77
C LYS A 397 27.54 -11.71 -28.46
N VAL A 398 28.07 -11.28 -27.28
CA VAL A 398 29.14 -11.95 -26.46
C VAL A 398 29.02 -11.61 -24.93
N THR A 399 29.53 -12.49 -24.03
CA THR A 399 29.30 -12.66 -22.56
C THR A 399 30.55 -12.66 -21.62
N ASN A 400 30.33 -12.34 -20.30
CA ASN A 400 30.96 -12.79 -18.99
C ASN A 400 32.40 -12.36 -18.58
N SER A 401 32.89 -12.27 -17.31
CA SER A 401 32.55 -12.77 -15.93
C SER A 401 33.26 -11.98 -14.76
N ILE A 402 32.95 -12.29 -13.48
CA ILE A 402 33.30 -11.61 -12.17
C ILE A 402 34.22 -12.46 -11.26
N THR A 403 34.98 -11.85 -10.32
CA THR A 403 35.61 -12.50 -9.12
C THR A 403 35.50 -11.67 -7.81
N TYR A 404 35.47 -12.36 -6.65
CA TYR A 404 35.10 -11.85 -5.29
C TYR A 404 36.29 -11.77 -4.29
N ILE A 405 36.18 -10.91 -3.24
CA ILE A 405 37.04 -10.93 -2.03
C ILE A 405 36.21 -10.77 -0.73
N LYS A 406 36.61 -11.53 0.31
CA LYS A 406 36.06 -11.66 1.70
C LYS A 406 36.36 -10.47 2.61
N CYS A 407 35.49 -10.21 3.60
CA CYS A 407 35.73 -9.23 4.68
C CYS A 407 35.54 -9.83 6.10
N LYS A 408 36.27 -9.26 7.07
CA LYS A 408 36.53 -9.75 8.45
C LYS A 408 35.66 -9.02 9.49
N VAL A 409 35.31 -9.69 10.60
CA VAL A 409 34.35 -9.26 11.65
C VAL A 409 35.05 -8.74 12.92
N TRP A 410 34.50 -7.69 13.57
CA TRP A 410 34.80 -7.18 14.92
C TRP A 410 33.50 -6.67 15.64
N PRO A 411 33.48 -6.44 16.99
CA PRO A 411 32.53 -7.10 17.92
C PRO A 411 31.31 -6.30 18.47
N LYS A 412 30.55 -7.02 19.32
CA LYS A 412 29.18 -6.91 19.87
C LYS A 412 28.59 -5.52 20.21
N TRP A 413 27.49 -5.23 19.51
CA TRP A 413 26.33 -4.44 19.95
C TRP A 413 25.11 -5.37 20.10
N GLN A 414 24.17 -5.11 21.02
CA GLN A 414 22.91 -5.87 21.06
C GLN A 414 21.94 -5.33 20.00
N LEU A 415 21.95 -5.98 18.83
CA LEU A 415 21.09 -5.69 17.70
C LEU A 415 19.61 -5.87 18.08
N PHE A 416 18.74 -4.95 17.66
CA PHE A 416 17.27 -4.98 17.83
C PHE A 416 16.71 -4.73 19.25
N HIS A 417 17.52 -4.19 20.16
CA HIS A 417 17.09 -3.81 21.51
C HIS A 417 17.52 -2.37 21.83
N ALA A 418 16.87 -1.38 21.21
CA ALA A 418 17.05 0.02 21.59
C ALA A 418 16.21 0.37 22.83
N THR A 419 16.79 1.17 23.73
CA THR A 419 16.13 1.68 24.96
C THR A 419 15.95 3.20 24.93
N ASP A 420 16.62 3.88 24.02
CA ASP A 420 16.64 5.33 23.88
C ASP A 420 16.84 5.74 22.40
N PHE A 421 16.70 7.03 22.11
CA PHE A 421 16.88 7.58 20.76
C PHE A 421 18.28 7.33 20.19
N GLN A 422 19.32 7.38 21.03
CA GLN A 422 20.70 7.20 20.59
C GLN A 422 20.98 5.77 20.14
N SER A 423 20.52 4.78 20.90
CA SER A 423 20.62 3.35 20.55
C SER A 423 19.78 3.00 19.33
N LEU A 424 18.66 3.70 19.11
CA LEU A 424 17.80 3.54 17.93
C LEU A 424 18.46 4.04 16.64
N MET A 425 19.16 5.18 16.72
CA MET A 425 19.82 5.83 15.58
C MET A 425 21.24 5.33 15.34
N TYR A 426 21.74 4.43 16.18
CA TYR A 426 23.15 4.04 16.25
C TYR A 426 23.75 3.57 14.90
N PRO A 427 23.07 2.71 14.10
CA PRO A 427 23.63 2.28 12.81
C PRO A 427 23.90 3.46 11.87
N CYS A 428 22.89 4.30 11.63
CA CYS A 428 23.01 5.48 10.77
C CYS A 428 24.03 6.51 11.31
N PHE A 429 24.00 6.78 12.62
CA PHE A 429 24.96 7.74 13.23
C PHE A 429 26.41 7.26 13.11
N THR A 430 26.64 5.95 13.24
CA THR A 430 27.97 5.38 13.10
C THR A 430 28.49 5.52 11.67
N PHE A 431 27.66 5.21 10.66
CA PHE A 431 28.03 5.37 9.26
C PHE A 431 28.27 6.84 8.89
N CYS A 432 27.38 7.75 9.28
CA CYS A 432 27.56 9.18 9.05
C CYS A 432 28.82 9.75 9.72
N ARG A 433 29.23 9.22 10.88
CA ARG A 433 30.48 9.61 11.55
C ARG A 433 31.71 9.06 10.84
N ILE A 434 31.67 7.82 10.35
CA ILE A 434 32.74 7.21 9.55
C ILE A 434 32.94 8.00 8.25
N LEU A 435 31.85 8.43 7.61
CA LEU A 435 31.89 9.25 6.38
C LEU A 435 32.27 10.72 6.64
N GLY A 436 32.46 11.11 7.91
CA GLY A 436 32.83 12.47 8.27
C GLY A 436 31.74 13.51 7.98
N ILE A 437 30.47 13.11 7.93
CA ILE A 437 29.33 14.00 7.65
C ILE A 437 28.65 14.47 8.94
N PHE A 438 28.88 13.79 10.06
CA PHE A 438 28.39 14.18 11.37
C PHE A 438 29.50 14.74 12.27
N PRO A 439 29.56 16.07 12.45
CA PRO A 439 30.55 16.71 13.32
C PRO A 439 30.15 16.73 14.81
N TYR A 440 28.99 16.15 15.18
CA TYR A 440 28.47 16.22 16.55
C TYR A 440 28.82 14.97 17.36
N ARG A 441 29.03 15.17 18.65
CA ARG A 441 29.12 14.12 19.67
C ARG A 441 27.87 14.15 20.53
N ILE A 442 27.36 12.98 20.91
CA ILE A 442 26.23 12.88 21.84
C ILE A 442 26.82 12.74 23.24
N ASN A 443 26.48 13.68 24.12
CA ASN A 443 26.91 13.71 25.52
C ASN A 443 25.67 13.86 26.40
N ALA A 444 25.40 12.86 27.25
CA ALA A 444 24.33 12.88 28.26
C ALA A 444 23.00 13.54 27.80
N SER A 445 22.45 13.13 26.65
CA SER A 445 21.21 13.66 26.01
C SER A 445 21.30 15.04 25.33
N THR A 446 22.50 15.51 25.02
CA THR A 446 22.70 16.71 24.19
C THR A 446 23.66 16.43 23.03
N PHE A 447 23.38 17.01 21.87
CA PHE A 447 24.36 17.10 20.79
C PHE A 447 25.34 18.24 21.11
N GLU A 448 26.65 17.97 21.02
CA GLU A 448 27.71 18.97 21.15
C GLU A 448 28.63 18.95 19.92
N THR A 449 29.06 20.11 19.44
CA THR A 449 30.09 20.22 18.39
C THR A 449 31.47 20.32 19.01
N THR A 450 32.38 19.40 18.70
CA THR A 450 33.81 19.58 19.04
C THR A 450 34.51 20.30 17.90
N LYS A 451 35.45 21.21 18.22
CA LYS A 451 36.27 21.90 17.21
C LYS A 451 36.98 20.91 16.27
N GLN A 452 37.41 19.76 16.80
CA GLN A 452 38.08 18.70 16.04
C GLN A 452 37.14 17.97 15.07
N SER A 453 35.93 17.60 15.47
CA SER A 453 34.97 16.92 14.58
C SER A 453 34.42 17.84 13.49
N TYR A 454 34.24 19.12 13.79
CA TYR A 454 33.85 20.13 12.79
C TYR A 454 34.98 20.42 11.81
N PHE A 455 36.23 20.52 12.29
CA PHE A 455 37.41 20.62 11.43
C PHE A 455 37.55 19.40 10.52
N LEU A 456 37.40 18.18 11.04
CA LEU A 456 37.47 16.95 10.26
C LEU A 456 36.38 16.89 9.17
N THR A 457 35.13 17.22 9.52
CA THR A 457 34.01 17.27 8.58
C THR A 457 34.24 18.33 7.49
N THR A 458 34.77 19.50 7.88
CA THR A 458 35.09 20.58 6.93
C THR A 458 36.25 20.20 6.02
N PHE A 459 37.29 19.58 6.56
CA PHE A 459 38.46 19.11 5.81
C PHE A 459 38.07 18.03 4.80
N ILE A 460 37.31 17.03 5.25
CA ILE A 460 36.78 15.96 4.40
C ILE A 460 35.92 16.57 3.28
N THR A 461 34.93 17.40 3.61
CA THR A 461 34.06 18.04 2.61
C THR A 461 34.86 18.90 1.62
N SER A 462 35.84 19.68 2.09
CA SER A 462 36.66 20.55 1.23
C SER A 462 37.55 19.75 0.28
N VAL A 463 38.21 18.70 0.79
CA VAL A 463 39.01 17.79 -0.05
C VAL A 463 38.12 17.13 -1.10
N PHE A 464 36.93 16.67 -0.72
CA PHE A 464 35.98 16.07 -1.65
C PHE A 464 35.49 17.06 -2.71
N CYS A 465 35.12 18.29 -2.35
CA CYS A 465 34.70 19.31 -3.32
C CYS A 465 35.83 19.69 -4.29
N ILE A 466 37.08 19.78 -3.81
CA ILE A 466 38.24 20.05 -4.67
C ILE A 466 38.45 18.90 -5.65
N TYR A 467 38.42 17.65 -5.18
CA TYR A 467 38.56 16.48 -6.04
C TYR A 467 37.42 16.36 -7.05
N GLU A 468 36.19 16.65 -6.64
CA GLU A 468 35.04 16.67 -7.55
C GLU A 468 35.19 17.74 -8.63
N LEU A 469 35.67 18.94 -8.28
CA LEU A 469 35.96 20.00 -9.25
C LEU A 469 37.08 19.59 -10.21
N ILE A 470 38.11 18.90 -9.71
CA ILE A 470 39.20 18.33 -10.54
C ILE A 470 38.66 17.24 -11.46
N THR A 471 37.79 16.35 -10.98
CA THR A 471 37.18 15.29 -11.78
C THR A 471 36.28 15.90 -12.86
N LEU A 472 35.45 16.90 -12.55
CA LEU A 472 34.67 17.66 -13.53
C LEU A 472 35.57 18.38 -14.55
N TYR A 473 36.64 19.04 -14.11
CA TYR A 473 37.63 19.69 -14.99
C TYR A 473 38.33 18.68 -15.92
N ARG A 474 38.63 17.47 -15.42
CA ARG A 474 39.25 16.39 -16.20
C ARG A 474 38.29 15.75 -17.21
N ILE A 475 37.00 15.71 -16.90
CA ILE A 475 35.92 15.22 -17.77
C ILE A 475 35.60 16.27 -18.84
N ASP A 476 35.40 17.54 -18.46
CA ASP A 476 34.83 18.57 -19.34
C ASP A 476 35.87 19.39 -20.13
N ILE A 477 37.04 19.64 -19.57
CA ILE A 477 38.03 20.57 -20.16
C ILE A 477 39.25 19.83 -20.71
N ILE A 478 39.85 18.93 -19.92
CA ILE A 478 41.04 18.19 -20.36
C ILE A 478 40.66 17.00 -21.27
N GLY A 479 39.47 16.41 -21.11
CA GLY A 479 39.05 15.22 -21.87
C GLY A 479 39.84 13.94 -21.55
N THR A 480 40.62 13.93 -20.45
CA THR A 480 41.40 12.74 -20.02
C THR A 480 40.54 11.56 -19.58
N ILE A 481 39.29 11.82 -19.19
CA ILE A 481 38.29 10.79 -18.88
C ILE A 481 37.23 10.86 -19.96
N ASN A 482 37.44 10.10 -21.04
CA ASN A 482 36.52 10.09 -22.17
C ASN A 482 35.51 8.94 -22.02
N TYR A 483 34.23 9.27 -21.93
CA TYR A 483 33.15 8.28 -21.93
C TYR A 483 32.78 7.93 -23.37
N SER A 484 32.41 6.66 -23.58
CA SER A 484 32.11 6.12 -24.91
C SER A 484 30.88 6.73 -25.59
N SER A 485 30.06 7.51 -24.89
CA SER A 485 28.87 8.15 -25.45
C SER A 485 28.47 9.43 -24.68
N ILE A 486 27.87 10.39 -25.41
CA ILE A 486 27.36 11.66 -24.88
C ILE A 486 26.35 11.48 -23.73
N PRO A 487 25.42 10.51 -23.76
CA PRO A 487 24.49 10.28 -22.64
C PRO A 487 25.19 9.84 -21.36
N VAL A 488 26.21 8.98 -21.46
CA VAL A 488 27.01 8.56 -20.29
C VAL A 488 27.81 9.75 -19.75
N TYR A 489 28.36 10.59 -20.62
CA TYR A 489 29.02 11.83 -20.22
C TYR A 489 28.07 12.78 -19.48
N LEU A 490 26.85 13.00 -19.99
CA LEU A 490 25.84 13.86 -19.36
C LEU A 490 25.35 13.29 -18.02
N GLU A 491 25.05 11.99 -17.97
CA GLU A 491 24.66 11.29 -16.73
C GLU A 491 25.74 11.45 -15.65
N ARG A 492 27.00 11.25 -16.02
CA ARG A 492 28.14 11.33 -15.09
C ARG A 492 28.36 12.76 -14.61
N ASN A 493 28.26 13.76 -15.49
CA ASN A 493 28.34 15.16 -15.10
C ASN A 493 27.20 15.57 -14.18
N CYS A 494 25.95 15.18 -14.50
CA CYS A 494 24.82 15.41 -13.59
C CYS A 494 25.02 14.71 -12.24
N PHE A 495 25.54 13.48 -12.24
CA PHE A 495 25.81 12.74 -11.00
C PHE A 495 26.83 13.45 -10.12
N PHE A 496 27.95 13.90 -10.69
CA PHE A 496 28.96 14.64 -9.92
C PHE A 496 28.39 15.98 -9.45
N ILE A 497 27.90 16.84 -10.34
CA ILE A 497 27.36 18.18 -10.00
C ILE A 497 26.26 18.10 -8.93
N LEU A 498 25.28 17.20 -9.08
CA LEU A 498 24.22 17.03 -8.08
C LEU A 498 24.75 16.39 -6.80
N GLY A 499 25.68 15.44 -6.90
CA GLY A 499 26.34 14.80 -5.76
C GLY A 499 27.10 15.80 -4.89
N GLY A 500 27.91 16.67 -5.49
CA GLY A 500 28.62 17.73 -4.79
C GLY A 500 27.70 18.79 -4.23
N PHE A 501 26.66 19.18 -4.98
CA PHE A 501 25.63 20.06 -4.46
C PHE A 501 24.97 19.48 -3.20
N ILE A 502 24.62 18.19 -3.21
CA ILE A 502 24.08 17.50 -2.03
C ILE A 502 25.10 17.47 -0.89
N GLY A 503 26.38 17.20 -1.17
CA GLY A 503 27.45 17.24 -0.17
C GLY A 503 27.60 18.60 0.51
N ILE A 504 27.65 19.68 -0.28
CA ILE A 504 27.77 21.06 0.20
C ILE A 504 26.53 21.46 1.01
N VAL A 505 25.33 21.19 0.50
CA VAL A 505 24.08 21.48 1.22
C VAL A 505 24.02 20.70 2.54
N THR A 506 24.44 19.44 2.54
CA THR A 506 24.51 18.62 3.76
C THR A 506 25.47 19.21 4.79
N TYR A 507 26.59 19.78 4.34
CA TYR A 507 27.54 20.48 5.21
C TYR A 507 26.98 21.78 5.77
N ILE A 508 26.37 22.64 4.93
CA ILE A 508 25.77 23.92 5.36
C ILE A 508 24.66 23.68 6.38
N LEU A 509 23.87 22.63 6.19
CA LEU A 509 22.75 22.28 7.07
C LEU A 509 23.18 21.57 8.36
N ASN A 510 24.48 21.51 8.66
CA ASN A 510 24.97 20.91 9.90
C ASN A 510 24.36 21.57 11.16
N GLY A 511 24.30 22.89 11.25
CA GLY A 511 23.70 23.58 12.41
C GLY A 511 22.20 23.26 12.56
N PRO A 512 21.38 23.54 11.53
CA PRO A 512 19.94 23.24 11.56
C PRO A 512 19.61 21.76 11.84
N ARG A 513 20.37 20.83 11.26
CA ARG A 513 20.19 19.38 11.46
C ARG A 513 20.47 18.95 12.89
N MET A 514 21.46 19.53 13.54
CA MET A 514 21.76 19.27 14.95
C MET A 514 20.60 19.70 15.86
N HIS A 515 20.07 20.91 15.63
CA HIS A 515 18.91 21.42 16.37
C HIS A 515 17.67 20.55 16.15
N LEU A 516 17.45 20.09 14.91
CA LEU A 516 16.38 19.14 14.59
C LEU A 516 16.52 17.80 15.32
N LEU A 517 17.71 17.20 15.29
CA LEU A 517 17.95 15.94 16.00
C LEU A 517 17.81 16.10 17.52
N GLN A 518 18.20 17.25 18.07
CA GLN A 518 17.99 17.58 19.48
C GLN A 518 16.50 17.64 19.83
N ASN A 519 15.69 18.31 19.02
CA ASN A 519 14.24 18.41 19.25
C ASN A 519 13.54 17.05 19.11
N ILE A 520 13.92 16.24 18.12
CA ILE A 520 13.39 14.88 17.98
C ILE A 520 13.77 14.02 19.18
N MET A 521 15.02 14.11 19.65
CA MET A 521 15.49 13.40 20.83
C MET A 521 14.67 13.79 22.06
N GLU A 522 14.45 15.07 22.32
CA GLU A 522 13.65 15.56 23.46
C GLU A 522 12.19 15.07 23.40
N ILE A 523 11.55 15.14 22.23
CA ILE A 523 10.18 14.64 22.04
C ILE A 523 10.11 13.12 22.25
N SER A 524 11.12 12.40 21.75
CA SER A 524 11.16 10.94 21.80
C SER A 524 11.33 10.41 23.23
N LEU A 525 11.81 11.20 24.20
CA LEU A 525 11.90 10.80 25.62
C LEU A 525 10.53 10.40 26.21
N ARG A 526 9.42 10.84 25.58
CA ARG A 526 8.05 10.51 25.99
C ARG A 526 7.55 9.16 25.47
N LEU A 527 8.34 8.46 24.66
CA LEU A 527 8.03 7.12 24.14
C LEU A 527 8.29 6.04 25.19
N SER A 528 7.47 4.99 25.19
CA SER A 528 7.67 3.82 26.06
C SER A 528 8.83 2.93 25.58
N PRO A 529 9.52 2.21 26.49
CA PRO A 529 10.60 1.28 26.14
C PRO A 529 10.18 0.20 25.12
N ASP A 530 8.92 -0.24 25.17
CA ASP A 530 8.37 -1.19 24.20
C ASP A 530 8.21 -0.61 22.79
N SER A 531 7.94 0.70 22.70
CA SER A 531 7.87 1.41 21.42
C SER A 531 9.26 1.50 20.79
N TYR A 532 10.29 1.82 21.58
CA TYR A 532 11.70 1.79 21.13
C TYR A 532 12.12 0.41 20.65
N ARG A 533 11.77 -0.66 21.38
CA ARG A 533 12.10 -2.03 20.98
C ARG A 533 11.47 -2.39 19.63
N LYS A 534 10.18 -2.09 19.42
CA LYS A 534 9.49 -2.35 18.15
C LYS A 534 10.08 -1.52 17.00
N LEU A 535 10.40 -0.25 17.25
CA LEU A 535 10.96 0.65 16.25
C LEU A 535 12.38 0.23 15.84
N SER A 536 13.20 -0.23 16.80
CA SER A 536 14.58 -0.69 16.55
C SER A 536 14.67 -1.91 15.65
N ARG A 537 13.68 -2.82 15.70
CA ARG A 537 13.59 -3.96 14.78
C ARG A 537 13.47 -3.50 13.33
N LEU A 538 12.67 -2.46 13.07
CA LEU A 538 12.48 -1.91 11.74
C LEU A 538 13.68 -1.06 11.30
N ILE A 539 14.11 -0.11 12.14
CA ILE A 539 15.17 0.85 11.80
C ILE A 539 16.51 0.14 11.64
N HIS A 540 16.92 -0.72 12.57
CA HIS A 540 18.22 -1.39 12.48
C HIS A 540 18.27 -2.36 11.30
N ALA A 541 17.19 -3.11 11.05
CA ALA A 541 17.12 -4.02 9.90
C ALA A 541 17.21 -3.26 8.58
N LYS A 542 16.44 -2.16 8.44
CA LYS A 542 16.44 -1.31 7.25
C LYS A 542 17.82 -0.69 7.00
N ASP A 543 18.40 -0.05 8.00
CA ASP A 543 19.65 0.71 7.83
C ASP A 543 20.83 -0.20 7.52
N ILE A 544 20.90 -1.36 8.19
CA ILE A 544 21.98 -2.32 7.98
C ILE A 544 21.84 -3.00 6.61
N PHE A 545 20.64 -3.49 6.29
CA PHE A 545 20.39 -4.15 5.01
C PHE A 545 20.59 -3.19 3.83
N GLY A 546 20.08 -1.96 3.93
CA GLY A 546 20.28 -0.93 2.92
C GLY A 546 21.76 -0.54 2.77
N SER A 547 22.51 -0.41 3.87
CA SER A 547 23.95 -0.14 3.81
C SER A 547 24.71 -1.27 3.10
N PHE A 548 24.38 -2.53 3.39
CA PHE A 548 24.97 -3.68 2.68
C PHE A 548 24.59 -3.72 1.20
N LEU A 549 23.36 -3.37 0.84
CA LEU A 549 22.94 -3.26 -0.56
C LEU A 549 23.73 -2.17 -1.30
N VAL A 550 23.97 -1.01 -0.68
CA VAL A 550 24.78 0.07 -1.28
C VAL A 550 26.23 -0.34 -1.40
N VAL A 551 26.83 -1.00 -0.39
CA VAL A 551 28.17 -1.60 -0.50
C VAL A 551 28.21 -2.61 -1.66
N GLY A 552 27.23 -3.51 -1.76
CA GLY A 552 27.15 -4.53 -2.80
C GLY A 552 27.04 -3.93 -4.19
N ARG A 553 26.12 -2.98 -4.38
CA ARG A 553 25.93 -2.26 -5.65
C ARG A 553 27.17 -1.49 -6.06
N THR A 554 27.84 -0.84 -5.11
CA THR A 554 29.04 -0.06 -5.42
C THR A 554 30.26 -0.93 -5.64
N THR A 555 30.37 -2.09 -4.98
CA THR A 555 31.40 -3.12 -5.27
C THR A 555 31.20 -3.71 -6.67
N ILE A 556 29.96 -3.91 -7.11
CA ILE A 556 29.66 -4.34 -8.49
C ILE A 556 30.04 -3.23 -9.49
N TYR A 557 29.71 -1.98 -9.18
CA TYR A 557 30.12 -0.81 -9.98
C TYR A 557 31.65 -0.65 -10.04
N TYR A 558 32.34 -0.94 -8.93
CA TYR A 558 33.80 -0.94 -8.81
C TYR A 558 34.46 -1.94 -9.78
N CYS A 559 33.77 -3.03 -10.11
CA CYS A 559 34.24 -4.06 -11.04
C CYS A 559 33.90 -3.77 -12.51
N THR A 560 32.93 -2.89 -12.81
CA THR A 560 32.42 -2.68 -14.18
C THR A 560 32.93 -1.42 -14.87
N VAL A 561 33.47 -0.43 -14.15
CA VAL A 561 33.90 0.85 -14.75
C VAL A 561 35.41 1.10 -14.62
N ASN A 562 36.07 1.40 -15.75
CA ASN A 562 37.50 1.72 -15.84
C ASN A 562 37.82 3.14 -15.33
N PHE A 563 37.68 3.36 -14.02
CA PHE A 563 38.13 4.59 -13.36
C PHE A 563 39.48 4.41 -12.66
N GLY A 564 40.20 5.52 -12.44
CA GLY A 564 41.31 5.56 -11.49
C GLY A 564 40.83 5.30 -10.06
N ILE A 565 41.73 4.84 -9.17
CA ILE A 565 41.38 4.46 -7.79
C ILE A 565 40.71 5.62 -7.04
N VAL A 566 41.15 6.86 -7.26
CA VAL A 566 40.62 8.05 -6.59
C VAL A 566 39.19 8.39 -7.03
N ASP A 567 38.88 8.33 -8.33
CA ASP A 567 37.53 8.58 -8.85
C ASP A 567 36.52 7.52 -8.36
N ARG A 568 36.96 6.26 -8.18
CA ARG A 568 36.13 5.20 -7.59
C ARG A 568 35.77 5.48 -6.13
N ILE A 569 36.74 5.96 -5.35
CA ILE A 569 36.52 6.34 -3.94
C ILE A 569 35.55 7.53 -3.86
N LEU A 570 35.66 8.50 -4.78
CA LEU A 570 34.76 9.65 -4.86
C LEU A 570 33.30 9.24 -5.14
N VAL A 571 33.06 8.36 -6.13
CA VAL A 571 31.70 7.87 -6.44
C VAL A 571 31.10 7.08 -5.28
N LEU A 572 31.91 6.24 -4.64
CA LEU A 572 31.52 5.50 -3.43
C LEU A 572 31.11 6.47 -2.33
N TYR A 573 31.93 7.48 -2.07
CA TYR A 573 31.68 8.48 -1.04
C TYR A 573 30.38 9.26 -1.28
N ILE A 574 30.15 9.77 -2.49
CA ILE A 574 28.91 10.50 -2.86
C ILE A 574 27.68 9.61 -2.68
N THR A 575 27.74 8.36 -3.17
CA THR A 575 26.62 7.40 -3.07
C THR A 575 26.29 7.09 -1.60
N PHE A 576 27.31 6.94 -0.76
CA PHE A 576 27.14 6.70 0.67
C PHE A 576 26.60 7.92 1.40
N ILE A 577 27.02 9.15 1.07
CA ILE A 577 26.46 10.38 1.66
C ILE A 577 24.96 10.45 1.40
N VAL A 578 24.55 10.34 0.14
CA VAL A 578 23.14 10.46 -0.27
C VAL A 578 22.29 9.43 0.46
N PHE A 579 22.70 8.16 0.42
CA PHE A 579 21.99 7.08 1.06
C PHE A 579 21.86 7.27 2.59
N GLN A 580 22.93 7.69 3.27
CA GLN A 580 22.87 7.88 4.72
C GLN A 580 22.00 9.07 5.11
N MET A 581 21.93 10.13 4.29
CA MET A 581 20.99 11.25 4.50
C MET A 581 19.53 10.81 4.34
N ASP A 582 19.23 9.99 3.33
CA ASP A 582 17.90 9.45 3.12
C ASP A 582 17.48 8.54 4.29
N MET A 583 18.39 7.68 4.75
CA MET A 583 18.13 6.80 5.89
C MET A 583 17.90 7.57 7.19
N LEU A 584 18.73 8.59 7.45
CA LEU A 584 18.58 9.50 8.58
C LEU A 584 17.21 10.18 8.58
N TYR A 585 16.78 10.69 7.42
CA TYR A 585 15.48 11.30 7.24
C TYR A 585 14.34 10.32 7.56
N ILE A 586 14.35 9.14 6.95
CA ILE A 586 13.32 8.12 7.14
C ILE A 586 13.23 7.73 8.63
N ASN A 587 14.37 7.63 9.31
CA ASN A 587 14.42 7.31 10.73
C ASN A 587 13.76 8.41 11.59
N CYS A 588 14.03 9.69 11.29
CA CYS A 588 13.35 10.82 11.93
C CYS A 588 11.83 10.76 11.74
N VAL A 589 11.35 10.47 10.52
CA VAL A 589 9.91 10.31 10.24
C VAL A 589 9.32 9.13 11.02
N CYS A 590 10.02 8.01 11.09
CA CYS A 590 9.59 6.83 11.85
C CYS A 590 9.42 7.15 13.34
N VAL A 591 10.34 7.92 13.92
CA VAL A 591 10.28 8.38 15.32
C VAL A 591 9.12 9.34 15.52
N LEU A 592 8.95 10.36 14.67
CA LEU A 592 7.84 11.32 14.77
C LEU A 592 6.47 10.63 14.64
N LYS A 593 6.35 9.64 13.75
CA LYS A 593 5.14 8.80 13.64
C LYS A 593 4.85 8.06 14.94
N ALA A 594 5.87 7.50 15.60
CA ALA A 594 5.70 6.86 16.89
C ALA A 594 5.25 7.86 17.97
N CYS A 595 5.78 9.09 17.95
CA CYS A 595 5.38 10.15 18.88
C CYS A 595 3.90 10.56 18.68
N PHE A 596 3.45 10.76 17.44
CA PHE A 596 2.03 11.03 17.15
C PHE A 596 1.13 9.89 17.63
N LYS A 597 1.54 8.64 17.39
CA LYS A 597 0.81 7.46 17.87
C LYS A 597 0.71 7.42 19.40
N GLU A 598 1.74 7.85 20.11
CA GLU A 598 1.73 7.89 21.57
C GLU A 598 0.79 8.96 22.11
N VAL A 599 0.80 10.17 21.53
CA VAL A 599 -0.21 11.22 21.84
C VAL A 599 -1.61 10.67 21.61
N ASN A 600 -1.82 9.96 20.49
CA ASN A 600 -3.09 9.36 20.15
C ASN A 600 -3.56 8.32 21.19
N ASN A 601 -2.64 7.47 21.66
CA ASN A 601 -2.92 6.49 22.72
C ASN A 601 -3.27 7.17 24.05
N LYS A 602 -2.50 8.21 24.45
CA LYS A 602 -2.77 9.00 25.66
C LYS A 602 -4.16 9.67 25.58
N LEU A 603 -4.54 10.17 24.41
CA LEU A 603 -5.86 10.78 24.17
C LEU A 603 -6.99 9.74 24.28
N LYS A 604 -6.81 8.53 23.73
CA LYS A 604 -7.77 7.42 23.92
C LYS A 604 -7.91 6.98 25.37
N ASN A 605 -6.83 6.98 26.13
CA ASN A 605 -6.88 6.69 27.57
C ASN A 605 -7.60 7.81 28.34
N LEU A 606 -7.40 9.06 27.95
CA LEU A 606 -8.11 10.22 28.51
C LEU A 606 -9.61 10.11 28.21
N ARG A 607 -10.01 9.68 27.01
CA ARG A 607 -11.41 9.39 26.67
C ARG A 607 -12.04 8.35 27.60
N LYS A 608 -11.34 7.24 27.87
CA LYS A 608 -11.83 6.21 28.81
C LYS A 608 -12.05 6.76 30.22
N LEU A 609 -11.22 7.71 30.66
CA LEU A 609 -11.37 8.42 31.93
C LEU A 609 -12.50 9.45 31.92
N VAL A 610 -12.92 9.95 30.76
CA VAL A 610 -14.10 10.83 30.62
C VAL A 610 -15.39 10.00 30.62
N VAL A 611 -15.37 8.81 30.03
CA VAL A 611 -16.54 7.93 29.83
C VAL A 611 -16.82 6.98 31.02
N SER A 612 -15.91 6.84 31.98
CA SER A 612 -16.13 5.96 33.15
C SER A 612 -17.21 6.52 34.10
N ASP A 613 -18.45 6.03 33.97
CA ASP A 613 -19.55 6.23 34.92
C ASP A 613 -19.30 5.47 36.24
N GLU A 614 -19.34 6.17 37.38
CA GLU A 614 -19.54 5.58 38.72
C GLU A 614 -20.45 6.51 39.58
N PRO A 615 -21.12 5.99 40.64
CA PRO A 615 -22.49 6.34 40.97
C PRO A 615 -22.73 7.76 41.49
N HIS A 616 -23.94 8.22 41.23
CA HIS A 616 -24.47 9.58 41.27
C HIS A 616 -24.41 10.38 42.60
N LEU A 617 -23.82 9.85 43.68
CA LEU A 617 -23.95 10.46 45.02
C LEU A 617 -22.77 11.33 45.48
N PHE A 618 -21.66 11.40 44.73
CA PHE A 618 -20.52 12.27 45.04
C PHE A 618 -20.14 13.25 43.91
N ARG A 619 -21.09 13.59 43.03
CA ARG A 619 -20.83 14.31 41.77
C ARG A 619 -20.18 15.70 41.92
N ARG A 620 -20.42 16.46 42.99
CA ARG A 620 -19.86 17.82 43.13
C ARG A 620 -18.40 17.84 43.58
N ILE A 621 -18.08 17.14 44.67
CA ILE A 621 -16.74 17.16 45.28
C ILE A 621 -15.73 16.38 44.43
N TYR A 622 -16.17 15.32 43.72
CA TYR A 622 -15.30 14.52 42.84
C TYR A 622 -14.98 15.21 41.49
N HIS A 623 -15.89 16.03 40.94
CA HIS A 623 -15.62 16.79 39.71
C HIS A 623 -14.71 18.02 39.96
N GLU A 624 -14.79 18.65 41.13
CA GLU A 624 -13.94 19.80 41.49
C GLU A 624 -12.44 19.47 41.53
N GLN A 625 -12.03 18.24 41.86
CA GLN A 625 -10.61 17.80 41.81
C GLN A 625 -10.20 17.12 40.49
N ARG A 626 -11.11 16.44 39.78
CA ARG A 626 -10.81 15.66 38.55
C ARG A 626 -10.75 16.53 37.29
N ASN A 627 -11.57 17.58 37.20
CA ASN A 627 -11.60 18.46 36.03
C ASN A 627 -10.30 19.29 35.87
N PRO A 628 -9.70 19.86 36.93
CA PRO A 628 -8.39 20.53 36.83
C PRO A 628 -7.27 19.59 36.39
N PHE A 629 -7.30 18.33 36.83
CA PHE A 629 -6.33 17.30 36.44
C PHE A 629 -6.46 16.90 34.97
N LEU A 630 -7.69 16.67 34.49
CA LEU A 630 -7.96 16.38 33.07
C LEU A 630 -7.59 17.57 32.18
N LEU A 631 -7.92 18.78 32.60
CA LEU A 631 -7.57 20.02 31.90
C LEU A 631 -6.05 20.21 31.81
N THR A 632 -5.32 19.94 32.89
CA THR A 632 -3.85 20.01 32.93
C THR A 632 -3.22 18.96 31.98
N LYS A 633 -3.74 17.73 31.98
CA LYS A 633 -3.30 16.68 31.04
C LYS A 633 -3.62 17.02 29.59
N LEU A 634 -4.78 17.58 29.30
CA LEU A 634 -5.17 17.98 27.96
C LEU A 634 -4.30 19.14 27.45
N LYS A 635 -4.04 20.15 28.28
CA LYS A 635 -3.11 21.24 27.97
C LYS A 635 -1.69 20.73 27.71
N ALA A 636 -1.23 19.74 28.49
CA ALA A 636 0.05 19.08 28.26
C ALA A 636 0.10 18.31 26.93
N LEU A 637 -0.96 17.56 26.58
CA LEU A 637 -1.06 16.83 25.30
C LEU A 637 -1.13 17.76 24.10
N LYS A 638 -1.86 18.88 24.21
CA LYS A 638 -1.91 19.93 23.20
C LYS A 638 -0.53 20.55 22.96
N LYS A 639 0.21 20.85 24.03
CA LYS A 639 1.60 21.34 23.95
C LYS A 639 2.54 20.29 23.34
N GLU A 640 2.37 19.02 23.69
CA GLU A 640 3.13 17.89 23.13
C GLU A 640 2.87 17.74 21.61
N HIS A 641 1.61 17.79 21.17
CA HIS A 641 1.24 17.77 19.75
C HIS A 641 1.82 18.97 18.99
N LEU A 642 1.77 20.17 19.57
CA LEU A 642 2.32 21.39 18.96
C LEU A 642 3.83 21.26 18.74
N MET A 643 4.58 20.79 19.73
CA MET A 643 6.03 20.55 19.59
C MET A 643 6.35 19.53 18.49
N ILE A 644 5.55 18.46 18.37
CA ILE A 644 5.74 17.45 17.31
C ILE A 644 5.45 18.08 15.92
N SER A 645 4.38 18.88 15.80
CA SER A 645 4.03 19.57 14.55
C SER A 645 5.09 20.61 14.14
N ASP A 646 5.60 21.42 15.07
CA ASP A 646 6.71 22.35 14.82
C ASP A 646 7.97 21.59 14.37
N THR A 647 8.24 20.42 14.96
CA THR A 647 9.38 19.58 14.58
C THR A 647 9.21 18.95 13.20
N VAL A 648 7.99 18.61 12.78
CA VAL A 648 7.68 18.19 11.39
C VAL A 648 7.95 19.33 10.41
N GLN A 649 7.55 20.56 10.75
CA GLN A 649 7.83 21.72 9.90
C GLN A 649 9.34 21.99 9.80
N MET A 650 10.07 21.89 10.92
CA MET A 650 11.53 22.03 10.95
C MET A 650 12.24 20.88 10.21
N LEU A 651 11.67 19.66 10.23
CA LEU A 651 12.14 18.53 9.43
C LEU A 651 11.99 18.83 7.94
N ASN A 652 10.85 19.35 7.49
CA ASN A 652 10.61 19.72 6.09
C ASN A 652 11.55 20.84 5.61
N THR A 653 11.90 21.79 6.46
CA THR A 653 12.86 22.85 6.11
C THR A 653 14.30 22.35 6.07
N THR A 654 14.66 21.37 6.91
CA THR A 654 16.04 20.87 7.08
C THR A 654 16.38 19.70 6.16
N PHE A 655 15.43 18.81 5.89
CA PHE A 655 15.56 17.69 4.96
C PHE A 655 14.51 17.87 3.87
N ARG A 656 14.92 18.37 2.71
CA ARG A 656 14.00 18.85 1.66
C ARG A 656 13.33 17.72 0.83
N TRP A 657 13.12 16.51 1.36
CA TRP A 657 12.62 15.34 0.63
C TRP A 657 11.79 14.48 1.60
N ALA A 658 10.58 14.01 1.21
CA ALA A 658 9.51 13.67 2.16
C ALA A 658 8.73 12.33 2.00
N CYS A 659 7.98 11.92 3.03
CA CYS A 659 7.19 10.67 3.13
C CYS A 659 5.84 10.84 3.90
N ASP A 660 4.72 10.29 3.41
CA ASP A 660 3.33 10.62 3.83
C ASP A 660 2.79 9.86 5.08
N THR A 661 3.60 9.00 5.71
CA THR A 661 3.09 8.03 6.71
C THR A 661 2.77 8.60 8.11
N GLY A 662 3.13 9.87 8.39
CA GLY A 662 2.79 10.56 9.64
C GLY A 662 1.48 11.34 9.59
N LYS A 663 1.03 11.71 8.39
CA LYS A 663 -0.21 12.48 8.15
C LYS A 663 -1.43 11.74 8.69
N ASP A 664 -1.57 10.45 8.36
CA ASP A 664 -2.69 9.62 8.81
C ASP A 664 -2.86 9.59 10.34
N GLU A 665 -1.73 9.55 11.07
CA GLU A 665 -1.77 9.49 12.54
C GLU A 665 -2.05 10.87 13.14
N ALA A 666 -1.59 11.95 12.50
CA ALA A 666 -1.98 13.32 12.86
C ALA A 666 -3.48 13.57 12.61
N THR A 667 -4.04 13.09 11.49
CA THR A 667 -5.49 13.18 11.20
C THR A 667 -6.32 12.40 12.22
N ARG A 668 -5.84 11.24 12.67
CA ARG A 668 -6.49 10.45 13.74
C ARG A 668 -6.56 11.18 15.08
N ILE A 669 -5.60 12.04 15.40
CA ILE A 669 -5.66 12.88 16.61
C ILE A 669 -6.85 13.83 16.52
N GLY A 670 -7.09 14.44 15.35
CA GLY A 670 -8.27 15.28 15.10
C GLY A 670 -9.59 14.54 15.31
N ILE A 671 -9.69 13.30 14.79
CA ILE A 671 -10.87 12.43 14.97
C ILE A 671 -11.10 12.14 16.46
N ASN A 672 -10.06 11.73 17.20
CA ASN A 672 -10.21 11.39 18.61
C ASN A 672 -10.50 12.62 19.49
N VAL A 673 -9.97 13.81 19.16
CA VAL A 673 -10.32 15.07 19.83
C VAL A 673 -11.81 15.39 19.63
N HIS A 674 -12.32 15.21 18.41
CA HIS A 674 -13.74 15.42 18.11
C HIS A 674 -14.64 14.40 18.84
N GLU A 675 -14.21 13.15 18.97
CA GLU A 675 -14.94 12.14 19.74
C GLU A 675 -15.02 12.50 21.23
N ILE A 676 -13.92 12.95 21.85
CA ILE A 676 -13.92 13.38 23.27
C ILE A 676 -14.79 14.62 23.46
N LEU A 677 -14.83 15.53 22.48
CA LEU A 677 -15.66 16.72 22.51
C LEU A 677 -17.17 16.39 22.54
N ASN A 678 -17.58 15.31 21.87
CA ASN A 678 -18.96 14.83 21.91
C ASN A 678 -19.30 14.12 23.24
N ASP A 679 -18.31 13.55 23.93
CA ASP A 679 -18.48 12.79 25.16
C ASP A 679 -18.39 13.65 26.45
N THR A 680 -17.96 14.92 26.36
CA THR A 680 -17.66 15.79 27.53
C THR A 680 -18.78 16.81 27.82
N ILE A 681 -19.19 16.94 29.08
CA ILE A 681 -20.23 17.88 29.55
C ILE A 681 -19.63 19.20 30.11
N ASP A 682 -18.35 19.20 30.50
CA ASP A 682 -17.66 20.37 31.07
C ASP A 682 -17.31 21.43 30.01
N GLU A 683 -17.78 22.67 30.23
CA GLU A 683 -17.68 23.78 29.28
C GLU A 683 -16.23 24.29 29.10
N GLN A 684 -15.40 24.22 30.14
CA GLN A 684 -14.00 24.66 30.09
C GLN A 684 -13.13 23.65 29.33
N ILE A 685 -13.36 22.36 29.53
CA ILE A 685 -12.70 21.28 28.75
C ILE A 685 -13.15 21.34 27.29
N LYS A 686 -14.43 21.61 27.03
CA LYS A 686 -14.98 21.76 25.68
C LYS A 686 -14.30 22.90 24.91
N ASN A 687 -14.11 24.06 25.55
CA ASN A 687 -13.41 25.20 24.93
C ASN A 687 -11.95 24.88 24.58
N GLU A 688 -11.21 24.18 25.46
CA GLU A 688 -9.84 23.76 25.15
C GLU A 688 -9.78 22.68 24.06
N LEU A 689 -10.74 21.75 24.01
CA LEU A 689 -10.85 20.74 22.94
C LEU A 689 -11.19 21.37 21.59
N GLN A 690 -12.07 22.37 21.54
CA GLN A 690 -12.35 23.15 20.33
C GLN A 690 -11.08 23.87 19.85
N LEU A 691 -10.36 24.52 20.76
CA LEU A 691 -9.11 25.19 20.42
C LEU A 691 -8.03 24.20 19.95
N PHE A 692 -7.98 23.00 20.53
CA PHE A 692 -7.07 21.94 20.09
C PHE A 692 -7.47 21.39 18.70
N SER A 693 -8.77 21.16 18.45
CA SER A 693 -9.29 20.74 17.15
C SER A 693 -8.98 21.76 16.05
N LEU A 694 -9.19 23.04 16.33
CA LEU A 694 -8.89 24.14 15.41
C LEU A 694 -7.39 24.21 15.07
N GLN A 695 -6.52 23.93 16.03
CA GLN A 695 -5.08 23.87 15.82
C GLN A 695 -4.65 22.66 14.97
N VAL A 696 -5.33 21.52 15.10
CA VAL A 696 -5.08 20.33 14.26
C VAL A 696 -5.57 20.56 12.82
N LEU A 697 -6.69 21.26 12.65
CA LEU A 697 -7.27 21.59 11.34
C LEU A 697 -6.46 22.66 10.58
N ASN A 698 -5.99 23.69 11.27
CA ASN A 698 -5.26 24.81 10.63
C ASN A 698 -3.78 24.50 10.31
N ARG A 699 -3.24 23.38 10.81
CA ARG A 699 -1.86 22.96 10.52
C ARG A 699 -1.84 21.65 9.76
N GLU A 700 -1.65 21.74 8.45
CA GLU A 700 -1.36 20.58 7.63
C GLU A 700 0.01 20.01 8.00
N ASN A 701 0.02 18.89 8.73
CA ASN A 701 1.23 18.08 8.96
C ASN A 701 1.61 17.27 7.71
N THR A 702 1.55 17.91 6.54
CA THR A 702 1.98 17.35 5.26
C THR A 702 3.49 17.45 5.15
N PHE A 703 4.15 16.33 4.87
CA PHE A 703 5.57 16.34 4.53
C PHE A 703 5.71 16.80 3.06
N SER A 704 6.25 17.99 2.83
CA SER A 704 6.33 18.58 1.49
C SER A 704 7.76 19.03 1.14
N ALA A 705 8.11 18.92 -0.14
CA ALA A 705 9.35 19.43 -0.69
C ALA A 705 9.06 20.74 -1.45
N LYS A 706 9.25 21.90 -0.80
CA LYS A 706 9.06 23.23 -1.43
C LYS A 706 7.69 23.39 -2.16
N GLY A 707 6.62 22.83 -1.59
CA GLY A 707 5.26 22.90 -2.16
C GLY A 707 4.86 21.72 -3.06
N LEU A 708 5.78 20.80 -3.36
CA LEU A 708 5.46 19.50 -3.97
C LEU A 708 5.13 18.48 -2.88
N ILE A 709 3.96 17.85 -2.99
CA ILE A 709 3.51 16.79 -2.08
C ILE A 709 4.17 15.47 -2.50
N LEU A 710 4.93 14.84 -1.59
CA LEU A 710 5.52 13.51 -1.82
C LEU A 710 4.54 12.42 -1.35
N ASP A 711 3.63 12.05 -2.24
CA ASP A 711 2.66 10.98 -2.04
C ASP A 711 2.93 9.79 -2.98
N ALA A 712 2.09 8.75 -2.88
CA ALA A 712 2.16 7.60 -3.78
C ALA A 712 1.95 8.01 -5.26
N THR A 713 1.24 9.11 -5.51
CA THR A 713 1.00 9.67 -6.85
C THR A 713 2.29 10.18 -7.48
N LEU A 714 3.13 10.90 -6.73
CA LEU A 714 4.44 11.34 -7.22
C LEU A 714 5.36 10.15 -7.49
N LEU A 715 5.35 9.11 -6.64
CA LEU A 715 6.13 7.90 -6.91
C LEU A 715 5.69 7.23 -8.22
N VAL A 716 4.38 7.12 -8.46
CA VAL A 716 3.82 6.60 -9.71
C VAL A 716 4.22 7.49 -10.89
N ALA A 717 4.20 8.82 -10.73
CA ALA A 717 4.62 9.77 -11.76
C ALA A 717 6.13 9.68 -12.05
N ILE A 718 6.98 9.54 -11.04
CA ILE A 718 8.44 9.38 -11.19
C ILE A 718 8.75 8.03 -11.86
N VAL A 719 8.13 6.94 -11.43
CA VAL A 719 8.32 5.62 -12.05
C VAL A 719 7.82 5.66 -13.49
N GLY A 720 6.67 6.28 -13.75
CA GLY A 720 6.17 6.52 -15.11
C GLY A 720 7.18 7.29 -15.95
N ASN A 721 7.63 8.45 -15.47
CA ASN A 721 8.58 9.31 -16.18
C ASN A 721 9.96 8.66 -16.36
N ILE A 722 10.51 7.97 -15.36
CA ILE A 722 11.76 7.21 -15.51
C ILE A 722 11.58 6.15 -16.58
N THR A 723 10.45 5.44 -16.62
CA THR A 723 10.17 4.46 -17.66
C THR A 723 10.08 5.13 -19.03
N THR A 724 9.42 6.29 -19.13
CA THR A 724 9.36 7.09 -20.36
C THR A 724 10.73 7.58 -20.82
N TYR A 725 11.55 8.15 -19.93
CA TYR A 725 12.90 8.64 -20.25
C TYR A 725 13.88 7.50 -20.53
N LEU A 726 13.77 6.36 -19.84
CA LEU A 726 14.59 5.18 -20.13
C LEU A 726 14.25 4.65 -21.52
N LEU A 727 12.97 4.63 -21.90
CA LEU A 727 12.54 4.29 -23.24
C LEU A 727 13.06 5.32 -24.26
N ILE A 728 12.95 6.62 -24.02
CA ILE A 728 13.52 7.66 -24.89
C ILE A 728 15.06 7.54 -24.98
N LEU A 729 15.76 7.18 -23.90
CA LEU A 729 17.21 7.00 -23.91
C LEU A 729 17.61 5.77 -24.75
N ILE A 730 16.84 4.69 -24.64
CA ILE A 730 16.96 3.51 -25.51
C ILE A 730 16.71 3.91 -26.98
N GLN A 731 15.81 4.88 -27.25
CA GLN A 731 15.58 5.51 -28.56
C GLN A 731 16.85 6.13 -29.14
N PHE A 732 17.55 6.94 -28.34
CA PHE A 732 18.77 7.62 -28.79
C PHE A 732 19.96 6.67 -28.93
N LEU A 733 20.13 5.73 -28.00
CA LEU A 733 21.22 4.73 -28.05
C LEU A 733 21.14 3.84 -29.30
N ILE A 734 19.93 3.42 -29.68
CA ILE A 734 19.72 2.63 -30.89
C ILE A 734 19.93 3.50 -32.15
N THR A 735 19.51 4.77 -32.12
CA THR A 735 19.69 5.70 -33.26
C THR A 735 21.17 6.07 -33.50
N ASP A 736 21.96 6.29 -32.45
CA ASP A 736 23.39 6.64 -32.54
C ASP A 736 24.23 5.46 -33.08
N GLN A 737 23.90 4.22 -32.69
CA GLN A 737 24.52 3.02 -33.24
C GLN A 737 24.19 2.80 -34.73
N VAL A 738 23.01 3.25 -35.20
CA VAL A 738 22.61 3.22 -36.62
C VAL A 738 23.37 4.26 -37.45
N CYS A 739 23.61 5.47 -36.92
CA CYS A 739 24.36 6.54 -37.61
C CYS A 739 25.86 6.24 -37.70
N ASN A 740 26.49 5.74 -36.64
CA ASN A 740 27.91 5.41 -36.64
C ASN A 740 28.26 4.22 -37.57
N LYS A 741 27.30 3.34 -37.87
CA LYS A 741 27.44 2.24 -38.85
C LYS A 741 27.35 2.70 -40.31
N LYS A 742 26.66 3.82 -40.60
CA LYS A 742 26.62 4.43 -41.94
C LYS A 742 27.90 5.19 -42.27
N VAL A 743 28.51 5.85 -41.28
CA VAL A 743 29.74 6.65 -41.47
C VAL A 743 30.97 5.76 -41.67
N THR A 744 31.05 4.59 -41.02
CA THR A 744 32.16 3.65 -41.20
C THR A 744 32.13 2.92 -42.55
N ASN A 745 30.95 2.72 -43.15
CA ASN A 745 30.80 2.18 -44.50
C ASN A 745 30.96 3.22 -45.62
N SER A 746 31.11 4.52 -45.30
CA SER A 746 31.33 5.60 -46.26
C SER A 746 32.77 6.14 -46.25
N VAL A 747 33.67 5.54 -45.47
CA VAL A 747 35.10 5.93 -45.37
C VAL A 747 36.06 4.78 -45.78
N THR A 748 35.52 3.74 -46.41
CA THR A 748 36.28 2.78 -47.22
C THR A 748 35.78 2.87 -48.66
#